data_AF-M2PYL4-F1
#
_entry.id   AF-M2PYL4-F1
#
_cell.length_a   1.000
_cell.length_b   1.000
_cell.length_c   1.000
_cell.angle_alpha   90.00
_cell.angle_beta   90.00
_cell.angle_gamma   90.00
#
_symmetry.space_group_name_H-M   'P 1'
#
loop_
_entity.id
_entity.type
_entity.pdbx_description
1 polymer ?
#
loop_
_entity_poly.entity_id
_entity_poly.type
_entity_poly.pdbx_seq_one_letter_code
_entity_poly.pdbx_strand_id
1 'polypeptide(L)'
;MALVTGLSGLVTAPAEAAVPPQQPGVTLRTYDLQREITKLCTIKSGQTPNVDKLMPTINWTSTADFGLNEQFVSEVIANITIATAGQHEFRLTSDDGSRLSIDGQTVINHDGLHGATPATGSVQLSTGYHALRIDHFDNTNDQQVTLEWRPPGAGDFALVPNSVLSTDADVVRVTSPGRKECEGAADSPGDGLPLNAVHPGFTLTNLRPDGFQPQVTGMDWLPDGRLAIATWGGSDKVLGEVHLLSNVSGNTDPSKVRTQRVASGLKEPMGVKYVDGKLYVSEKTRLVELNDTNGDGVTDDYRTVATWPFGGNFHEFAFGLLYKDGFFYANLSVAINYGGATTDPQPAANRGTTIKVSKATGQVSYIAGGLRTPHGIGWGPEGDVFVTDNQGGWLPANKLVRVKQDRFFNHYTNPPGPFDAKPVTAPVLWLPHNEIANSPSNMVMLSQGPFAGQMVYGDVTYGGLQRAFLEKVNGEYQGAVFRLTQGLESGVSRISLGPDGAIYTGGIDGGGNWGQPGKLAYGLQKVTPNGTNAFDIRAMRAVAGGFELEYTQPLSAATAQNLAAKYQAQQWRYQPTPAYGGPKVDEQTLSVTSASLSPDRKKVTLQVAGLKAGHVVHVRSPRPFAAESGAALWSTEAWYTLNSLVGGPPASTTYEAERAALSSGAATNTNHKGYTGTGFVDGYWNQGAATTFTVNAPKAGAYNAALRYSNGPDPAPGTKSVTVYVNGTKVKQVRLASTGNWDTWNTQPDTLNLKAGSNTISYRYDTGDAGNVNLDSLTLTESQRVQLFKGTDLNAWEKRAGGAATWPVSGGAMESNGGDIRTKQQFGDFRLHAEWNEPNYPPEVTGQQRGNSGIYLQERYELQVLESFGDTTLANNEAGAIYSKRAPDRNMATAPGTWQTYDVTFRAARFDGAGNKTDNARVTVVWNGVVVHNDVEIDGGTGDSNPENSGPGAIRLQDHGDPGENPRFRNIWIEPIG
;
A
#
# COMPACT_ATOMS: atom_id res chain seq x y z
N MET A 1 -48.39 -57.41 18.27
CA MET A 1 -47.20 -58.05 18.87
C MET A 1 -46.30 -58.54 17.75
N ALA A 2 -45.21 -57.83 17.47
CA ALA A 2 -44.04 -58.33 16.76
C ALA A 2 -42.89 -57.34 17.04
N LEU A 3 -41.86 -57.82 17.75
CA LEU A 3 -40.63 -57.09 18.07
C LEU A 3 -39.80 -56.93 16.79
N VAL A 4 -39.28 -55.71 16.57
CA VAL A 4 -38.12 -55.48 15.70
C VAL A 4 -36.97 -55.01 16.59
N THR A 5 -35.96 -55.85 16.71
CA THR A 5 -34.70 -55.59 17.42
C THR A 5 -33.80 -54.69 16.57
N GLY A 6 -33.50 -53.48 17.08
CA GLY A 6 -32.50 -52.58 16.52
C GLY A 6 -31.10 -52.94 17.01
N LEU A 7 -30.21 -53.27 16.07
CA LEU A 7 -28.76 -53.33 16.30
C LEU A 7 -28.22 -51.89 16.32
N SER A 8 -27.88 -51.40 17.50
CA SER A 8 -27.09 -50.19 17.69
C SER A 8 -25.62 -50.50 17.34
N GLY A 9 -25.18 -50.03 16.17
CA GLY A 9 -23.76 -49.97 15.84
C GLY A 9 -23.06 -49.01 16.81
N LEU A 10 -22.07 -49.50 17.54
CA LEU A 10 -21.13 -48.70 18.30
C LEU A 10 -20.40 -47.77 17.34
N VAL A 11 -20.75 -46.48 17.37
CA VAL A 11 -19.94 -45.42 16.79
C VAL A 11 -18.69 -45.33 17.66
N THR A 12 -17.57 -45.87 17.17
CA THR A 12 -16.25 -45.63 17.76
C THR A 12 -15.99 -44.13 17.72
N ALA A 13 -15.79 -43.53 18.89
CA ALA A 13 -15.32 -42.15 19.00
C ALA A 13 -14.05 -41.98 18.14
N PRO A 14 -13.88 -40.83 17.47
CA PRO A 14 -12.63 -40.54 16.79
C PRO A 14 -11.48 -40.64 17.80
N ALA A 15 -10.39 -41.29 17.41
CA ALA A 15 -9.18 -41.34 18.21
C ALA A 15 -8.78 -39.90 18.56
N GLU A 16 -8.66 -39.60 19.86
CA GLU A 16 -8.08 -38.35 20.35
C GLU A 16 -6.75 -38.13 19.63
N ALA A 17 -6.63 -37.02 18.90
CA ALA A 17 -5.38 -36.64 18.29
C ALA A 17 -4.33 -36.55 19.42
N ALA A 18 -3.18 -37.21 19.26
CA ALA A 18 -2.12 -37.15 20.25
C ALA A 18 -1.80 -35.68 20.55
N VAL A 19 -1.83 -35.32 21.85
CA VAL A 19 -1.47 -33.97 22.29
C VAL A 19 -0.06 -33.65 21.75
N PRO A 20 0.16 -32.48 21.11
CA PRO A 20 1.48 -32.06 20.66
C PRO A 20 2.52 -32.16 21.79
N PRO A 21 3.83 -32.24 21.50
CA PRO A 21 4.85 -32.16 22.55
C PRO A 21 4.56 -31.02 23.53
N GLN A 22 4.53 -31.32 24.82
CA GLN A 22 4.17 -30.37 25.88
C GLN A 22 5.39 -29.95 26.71
N GLN A 23 5.36 -28.73 27.24
CA GLN A 23 6.31 -28.20 28.22
C GLN A 23 5.57 -27.65 29.45
N PRO A 24 6.18 -27.65 30.65
CA PRO A 24 5.55 -27.10 31.86
C PRO A 24 5.16 -25.62 31.74
N GLY A 25 3.98 -25.27 32.22
CA GLY A 25 3.47 -23.89 32.26
C GLY A 25 2.24 -23.65 31.39
N VAL A 26 1.93 -22.38 31.16
CA VAL A 26 0.75 -21.91 30.40
C VAL A 26 1.17 -20.85 29.38
N THR A 27 0.42 -20.72 28.29
CA THR A 27 0.58 -19.62 27.34
C THR A 27 -0.36 -18.48 27.72
N LEU A 28 0.21 -17.29 27.98
CA LEU A 28 -0.52 -16.03 28.15
C LEU A 28 -0.43 -15.23 26.86
N ARG A 29 -1.58 -14.85 26.30
CA ARG A 29 -1.69 -13.89 25.20
C ARG A 29 -2.45 -12.66 25.65
N THR A 30 -1.95 -11.47 25.30
CA THR A 30 -2.60 -10.20 25.63
C THR A 30 -2.82 -9.36 24.37
N TYR A 31 -4.00 -8.77 24.25
CA TYR A 31 -4.47 -8.00 23.09
C TYR A 31 -4.86 -6.59 23.54
N ASP A 32 -4.17 -5.58 23.00
CA ASP A 32 -4.39 -4.17 23.33
C ASP A 32 -5.62 -3.64 22.57
N LEU A 33 -6.69 -3.28 23.27
CA LEU A 33 -7.91 -2.76 22.63
C LEU A 33 -7.89 -1.24 22.43
N GLN A 34 -7.06 -0.52 23.20
CA GLN A 34 -6.97 0.95 23.23
C GLN A 34 -8.33 1.64 23.38
N ARG A 35 -9.27 0.95 24.03
CA ARG A 35 -10.62 1.43 24.34
C ARG A 35 -11.16 0.66 25.52
N GLU A 36 -12.06 1.31 26.23
CA GLU A 36 -12.74 0.69 27.35
C GLU A 36 -13.75 -0.37 26.88
N ILE A 37 -13.88 -1.44 27.66
CA ILE A 37 -14.94 -2.45 27.54
C ILE A 37 -15.50 -2.76 28.92
N THR A 38 -16.78 -3.10 28.98
CA THR A 38 -17.47 -3.38 30.26
C THR A 38 -17.74 -4.86 30.50
N LYS A 39 -17.42 -5.70 29.51
CA LYS A 39 -17.65 -7.15 29.48
C LYS A 39 -16.66 -7.80 28.52
N LEU A 40 -16.38 -9.09 28.74
CA LEU A 40 -15.58 -9.93 27.86
C LEU A 40 -16.11 -9.85 26.42
N CYS A 41 -15.18 -9.65 25.49
CA CYS A 41 -15.44 -9.70 24.07
C CYS A 41 -14.63 -10.83 23.41
N THR A 42 -15.11 -11.33 22.27
CA THR A 42 -14.32 -12.23 21.43
C THR A 42 -13.39 -11.38 20.55
N ILE A 43 -12.09 -11.65 20.58
CA ILE A 43 -11.13 -11.04 19.64
C ILE A 43 -11.42 -11.55 18.23
N LYS A 44 -11.48 -10.66 17.24
CA LYS A 44 -11.68 -11.11 15.85
C LYS A 44 -10.58 -12.09 15.47
N SER A 45 -10.98 -13.23 14.89
CA SER A 45 -10.02 -14.23 14.40
C SER A 45 -9.00 -13.65 13.41
N GLY A 46 -7.80 -14.24 13.39
CA GLY A 46 -6.71 -13.81 12.50
C GLY A 46 -5.87 -12.64 13.03
N GLN A 47 -6.11 -12.14 14.24
CA GLN A 47 -5.27 -11.13 14.87
C GLN A 47 -4.13 -11.75 15.69
N THR A 48 -2.92 -11.26 15.51
CA THR A 48 -1.72 -11.63 16.28
C THR A 48 -1.71 -10.88 17.61
N PRO A 49 -1.43 -11.51 18.77
CA PRO A 49 -1.44 -10.82 20.06
C PRO A 49 -0.34 -9.76 20.19
N ASN A 50 -0.53 -8.80 21.09
CA ASN A 50 0.49 -7.81 21.46
C ASN A 50 1.57 -8.43 22.35
N VAL A 51 1.19 -9.40 23.17
CA VAL A 51 2.06 -10.13 24.10
C VAL A 51 1.78 -11.63 23.97
N ASP A 52 2.81 -12.46 23.92
CA ASP A 52 2.70 -13.92 23.99
C ASP A 52 3.85 -14.46 24.87
N LYS A 53 3.53 -15.04 26.04
CA LYS A 53 4.49 -15.47 27.06
C LYS A 53 4.22 -16.90 27.53
N LEU A 54 5.30 -17.64 27.82
CA LEU A 54 5.25 -18.85 28.64
C LEU A 54 5.30 -18.44 30.12
N MET A 55 4.29 -18.82 30.89
CA MET A 55 4.16 -18.48 32.31
C MET A 55 4.12 -19.76 33.16
N PRO A 56 4.82 -19.83 34.32
CA PRO A 56 4.89 -21.06 35.11
C PRO A 56 3.61 -21.37 35.91
N THR A 57 2.87 -20.35 36.31
CA THR A 57 1.62 -20.45 37.10
C THR A 57 0.69 -19.31 36.72
N ILE A 58 -0.58 -19.41 37.12
CA ILE A 58 -1.60 -18.36 36.93
C ILE A 58 -1.80 -17.62 38.25
N ASN A 59 -0.93 -16.64 38.51
CA ASN A 59 -0.98 -15.75 39.67
C ASN A 59 -0.30 -14.43 39.30
N TRP A 60 -1.05 -13.54 38.67
CA TRP A 60 -0.53 -12.33 38.03
C TRP A 60 -1.29 -11.11 38.53
N THR A 61 -0.55 -10.04 38.83
CA THR A 61 -1.12 -8.82 39.42
C THR A 61 -0.49 -7.54 38.86
N SER A 62 0.41 -7.65 37.90
CA SER A 62 1.23 -6.51 37.47
C SER A 62 1.28 -6.33 35.96
N THR A 63 1.51 -5.09 35.52
CA THR A 63 1.78 -4.74 34.12
C THR A 63 2.91 -5.58 33.52
N ALA A 64 3.90 -5.98 34.34
CA ALA A 64 5.02 -6.80 33.88
C ALA A 64 4.56 -8.23 33.52
N ASP A 65 3.55 -8.76 34.19
CA ASP A 65 2.98 -10.08 33.89
C ASP A 65 2.23 -10.01 32.55
N PHE A 66 1.26 -9.11 32.42
CA PHE A 66 0.39 -8.99 31.24
C PHE A 66 1.07 -8.33 30.04
N GLY A 67 2.11 -7.53 30.28
CA GLY A 67 2.82 -6.72 29.28
C GLY A 67 2.05 -5.47 28.80
N LEU A 68 0.86 -5.23 29.33
CA LEU A 68 0.01 -4.06 29.09
C LEU A 68 -0.54 -3.58 30.43
N ASN A 69 -0.91 -2.30 30.52
CA ASN A 69 -1.35 -1.71 31.79
C ASN A 69 -2.86 -1.81 31.99
N GLU A 70 -3.64 -1.52 30.96
CA GLU A 70 -5.09 -1.34 31.02
C GLU A 70 -5.68 -1.55 29.60
N GLN A 71 -7.01 -1.63 29.49
CA GLN A 71 -7.76 -1.72 28.23
C GLN A 71 -7.34 -2.90 27.34
N PHE A 72 -7.16 -4.07 27.93
CA PHE A 72 -6.74 -5.26 27.21
C PHE A 72 -7.65 -6.46 27.46
N VAL A 73 -7.58 -7.41 26.54
CA VAL A 73 -8.10 -8.76 26.73
C VAL A 73 -6.91 -9.72 26.80
N SER A 74 -6.97 -10.71 27.67
CA SER A 74 -5.99 -11.77 27.75
C SER A 74 -6.62 -13.15 27.63
N GLU A 75 -5.92 -14.04 26.93
CA GLU A 75 -6.24 -15.47 26.81
C GLU A 75 -5.14 -16.27 27.51
N VAL A 76 -5.52 -17.16 28.44
CA VAL A 76 -4.64 -18.15 29.04
C VAL A 76 -4.97 -19.51 28.46
N ILE A 77 -3.97 -20.19 27.90
CA ILE A 77 -4.13 -21.46 27.20
C ILE A 77 -3.17 -22.48 27.82
N ALA A 78 -3.71 -23.59 28.32
CA ALA A 78 -2.93 -24.68 28.91
C ALA A 78 -3.67 -26.02 28.83
N ASN A 79 -3.00 -27.09 29.22
CA ASN A 79 -3.58 -28.33 29.66
C ASN A 79 -3.33 -28.47 31.17
N ILE A 80 -4.32 -29.00 31.89
CA ILE A 80 -4.19 -29.41 33.29
C ILE A 80 -4.16 -30.94 33.38
N THR A 81 -3.15 -31.50 34.05
CA THR A 81 -3.02 -32.95 34.25
C THR A 81 -3.65 -33.36 35.58
N ILE A 82 -4.68 -34.21 35.50
CA ILE A 82 -5.43 -34.69 36.65
C ILE A 82 -4.94 -36.08 37.04
N ALA A 83 -4.47 -36.21 38.28
CA ALA A 83 -3.95 -37.47 38.82
C ALA A 83 -5.03 -38.36 39.45
N THR A 84 -6.14 -37.77 39.93
CA THR A 84 -7.22 -38.50 40.60
C THR A 84 -8.54 -38.04 40.03
N ALA A 85 -9.28 -38.94 39.38
CA ALA A 85 -10.59 -38.62 38.84
C ALA A 85 -11.58 -38.22 39.95
N GLY A 86 -12.47 -37.28 39.67
CA GLY A 86 -13.49 -36.82 40.62
C GLY A 86 -13.86 -35.35 40.47
N GLN A 87 -14.58 -34.84 41.48
CA GLN A 87 -15.05 -33.46 41.50
C GLN A 87 -13.91 -32.53 41.88
N HIS A 88 -13.52 -31.69 40.93
CA HIS A 88 -12.55 -30.63 41.16
C HIS A 88 -13.31 -29.31 41.29
N GLU A 89 -12.99 -28.56 42.33
CA GLU A 89 -13.43 -27.18 42.46
C GLU A 89 -12.31 -26.25 42.04
N PHE A 90 -12.66 -25.21 41.29
CA PHE A 90 -11.75 -24.14 40.89
C PHE A 90 -12.21 -22.83 41.50
N ARG A 91 -11.25 -21.96 41.80
CA ARG A 91 -11.47 -20.58 42.21
C ARG A 91 -10.66 -19.67 41.31
N LEU A 92 -11.33 -18.74 40.66
CA LEU A 92 -10.74 -17.75 39.78
C LEU A 92 -10.94 -16.37 40.40
N THR A 93 -9.85 -15.70 40.74
CA THR A 93 -9.87 -14.29 41.17
C THR A 93 -9.43 -13.44 39.99
N SER A 94 -10.25 -12.45 39.61
CA SER A 94 -9.87 -11.45 38.61
C SER A 94 -10.26 -10.05 39.01
N ASP A 95 -9.46 -9.08 38.59
CA ASP A 95 -9.90 -7.68 38.45
C ASP A 95 -10.55 -7.54 37.07
N ASP A 96 -11.73 -6.94 37.03
CA ASP A 96 -12.69 -7.03 35.92
C ASP A 96 -12.95 -8.48 35.44
N GLY A 97 -13.59 -8.61 34.28
CA GLY A 97 -14.32 -9.82 33.93
C GLY A 97 -13.44 -10.97 33.46
N SER A 98 -13.75 -12.18 33.94
CA SER A 98 -13.06 -13.41 33.53
C SER A 98 -13.99 -14.62 33.36
N ARG A 99 -13.51 -15.63 32.62
CA ARG A 99 -14.22 -16.89 32.38
C ARG A 99 -13.23 -18.05 32.31
N LEU A 100 -13.44 -19.09 33.12
CA LEU A 100 -12.70 -20.35 33.07
C LEU A 100 -13.50 -21.41 32.30
N SER A 101 -12.85 -22.05 31.34
CA SER A 101 -13.37 -23.24 30.64
C SER A 101 -12.39 -24.41 30.77
N ILE A 102 -12.93 -25.60 31.07
CA ILE A 102 -12.20 -26.88 31.05
C ILE A 102 -12.85 -27.79 30.02
N ASP A 103 -12.09 -28.35 29.08
CA ASP A 103 -12.56 -29.14 27.93
C ASP A 103 -13.67 -28.44 27.12
N GLY A 104 -13.58 -27.11 27.01
CA GLY A 104 -14.59 -26.28 26.36
C GLY A 104 -15.87 -26.04 27.17
N GLN A 105 -16.05 -26.69 28.33
CA GLN A 105 -17.14 -26.42 29.24
C GLN A 105 -16.81 -25.22 30.13
N THR A 106 -17.67 -24.19 30.16
CA THR A 106 -17.56 -23.09 31.13
C THR A 106 -17.77 -23.59 32.55
N VAL A 107 -16.74 -23.46 33.38
CA VAL A 107 -16.74 -23.84 34.80
C VAL A 107 -17.02 -22.63 35.69
N ILE A 108 -16.44 -21.47 35.34
CA ILE A 108 -16.65 -20.20 36.05
C ILE A 108 -16.93 -19.12 35.02
N ASN A 109 -17.96 -18.30 35.27
CA ASN A 109 -18.23 -17.07 34.54
C ASN A 109 -18.33 -15.92 35.54
N HIS A 110 -17.31 -15.08 35.57
CA HIS A 110 -17.14 -13.93 36.46
C HIS A 110 -16.95 -12.68 35.60
N ASP A 111 -17.85 -12.46 34.64
CA ASP A 111 -17.76 -11.37 33.66
C ASP A 111 -18.41 -10.07 34.17
N GLY A 112 -17.90 -8.94 33.69
CA GLY A 112 -18.34 -7.58 34.05
C GLY A 112 -17.25 -6.78 34.76
N LEU A 113 -17.50 -5.49 34.97
CA LEU A 113 -16.61 -4.63 35.73
C LEU A 113 -16.73 -4.93 37.23
N HIS A 114 -15.62 -5.21 37.89
CA HIS A 114 -15.54 -5.41 39.33
C HIS A 114 -14.10 -5.41 39.83
N GLY A 115 -13.90 -5.12 41.12
CA GLY A 115 -12.59 -5.29 41.75
C GLY A 115 -12.12 -6.76 41.79
N ALA A 116 -10.84 -6.96 42.10
CA ALA A 116 -10.21 -8.26 42.35
C ALA A 116 -10.98 -9.12 43.37
N THR A 117 -11.89 -9.97 42.88
CA THR A 117 -12.77 -10.80 43.71
C THR A 117 -12.84 -12.24 43.20
N PRO A 118 -12.96 -13.24 44.09
CA PRO A 118 -13.00 -14.65 43.69
C PRO A 118 -14.39 -15.09 43.24
N ALA A 119 -14.43 -15.94 42.22
CA ALA A 119 -15.57 -16.78 41.88
C ALA A 119 -15.16 -18.26 41.89
N THR A 120 -16.10 -19.16 42.21
CA THR A 120 -15.85 -20.60 42.30
C THR A 120 -16.77 -21.40 41.39
N GLY A 121 -16.26 -22.51 40.86
CA GLY A 121 -17.03 -23.45 40.04
C GLY A 121 -16.50 -24.87 40.19
N SER A 122 -17.28 -25.87 39.79
CA SER A 122 -16.91 -27.28 39.93
C SER A 122 -17.11 -28.04 38.63
N VAL A 123 -16.25 -29.01 38.36
CA VAL A 123 -16.33 -29.88 37.18
C VAL A 123 -15.87 -31.30 37.52
N GLN A 124 -16.48 -32.30 36.89
CA GLN A 124 -16.04 -33.69 36.98
C GLN A 124 -14.92 -33.93 35.97
N LEU A 125 -13.75 -34.35 36.44
CA LEU A 125 -12.60 -34.63 35.59
C LEU A 125 -12.16 -36.09 35.73
N SER A 126 -11.75 -36.68 34.61
CA SER A 126 -11.09 -37.99 34.56
C SER A 126 -9.60 -37.86 34.90
N THR A 127 -8.89 -38.98 35.02
CA THR A 127 -7.43 -38.96 35.08
C THR A 127 -6.87 -38.71 33.68
N GLY A 128 -5.88 -37.81 33.55
CA GLY A 128 -5.27 -37.46 32.26
C GLY A 128 -5.21 -35.95 32.01
N TYR A 129 -4.99 -35.58 30.75
CA TYR A 129 -4.96 -34.19 30.31
C TYR A 129 -6.37 -33.65 30.08
N HIS A 130 -6.59 -32.41 30.51
CA HIS A 130 -7.80 -31.66 30.26
C HIS A 130 -7.43 -30.27 29.74
N ALA A 131 -8.08 -29.80 28.68
CA ALA A 131 -7.80 -28.49 28.10
C ALA A 131 -8.30 -27.38 29.04
N LEU A 132 -7.46 -26.39 29.32
CA LEU A 132 -7.76 -25.26 30.22
C LEU A 132 -7.66 -23.95 29.45
N ARG A 133 -8.72 -23.15 29.52
CA ARG A 133 -8.76 -21.79 28.95
C ARG A 133 -9.29 -20.78 29.96
N ILE A 134 -8.62 -19.65 30.10
CA ILE A 134 -9.16 -18.46 30.79
C ILE A 134 -9.24 -17.31 29.79
N ASP A 135 -10.42 -16.74 29.62
CA ASP A 135 -10.58 -15.43 28.98
C ASP A 135 -10.71 -14.37 30.08
N HIS A 136 -10.00 -13.27 29.96
CA HIS A 136 -9.99 -12.18 30.94
C HIS A 136 -9.93 -10.84 30.20
N PHE A 137 -10.58 -9.81 30.73
CA PHE A 137 -10.30 -8.44 30.31
C PHE A 137 -10.02 -7.57 31.53
N ASP A 138 -9.19 -6.57 31.29
CA ASP A 138 -8.85 -5.54 32.25
C ASP A 138 -9.15 -4.18 31.63
N ASN A 139 -9.91 -3.32 32.33
CA ASN A 139 -10.29 -2.03 31.81
C ASN A 139 -9.39 -0.90 32.31
N THR A 140 -9.35 -0.67 33.63
CA THR A 140 -8.63 0.45 34.26
C THR A 140 -8.32 0.13 35.73
N ASN A 141 -7.29 0.78 36.30
CA ASN A 141 -6.85 0.69 37.70
C ASN A 141 -5.94 -0.51 38.01
N ASP A 142 -6.41 -1.46 38.82
CA ASP A 142 -5.64 -2.65 39.19
C ASP A 142 -5.75 -3.68 38.04
N GLN A 143 -5.04 -4.80 38.16
CA GLN A 143 -5.20 -5.94 37.26
C GLN A 143 -4.87 -7.23 38.01
N GLN A 144 -5.67 -8.28 37.84
CA GLN A 144 -5.39 -9.56 38.49
C GLN A 144 -5.98 -10.74 37.73
N VAL A 145 -5.22 -11.85 37.65
CA VAL A 145 -5.75 -13.18 37.38
C VAL A 145 -5.03 -14.19 38.27
N THR A 146 -5.78 -14.91 39.10
CA THR A 146 -5.27 -15.98 39.97
C THR A 146 -6.16 -17.21 39.85
N LEU A 147 -5.57 -18.37 39.52
CA LEU A 147 -6.28 -19.65 39.45
C LEU A 147 -5.85 -20.57 40.60
N GLU A 148 -6.82 -20.93 41.41
CA GLU A 148 -6.69 -21.89 42.49
C GLU A 148 -7.64 -23.07 42.26
N TRP A 149 -7.34 -24.19 42.91
CA TRP A 149 -8.17 -25.40 42.85
C TRP A 149 -8.23 -26.11 44.19
N ARG A 150 -9.25 -26.93 44.36
CA ARG A 150 -9.41 -27.90 45.43
C ARG A 150 -9.72 -29.26 44.79
N PRO A 151 -8.70 -30.11 44.59
CA PRO A 151 -8.89 -31.45 44.03
C PRO A 151 -9.63 -32.37 45.03
N PRO A 152 -10.14 -33.53 44.59
CA PRO A 152 -10.83 -34.48 45.45
C PRO A 152 -10.04 -34.83 46.71
N GLY A 153 -10.65 -34.60 47.89
CA GLY A 153 -10.05 -34.89 49.19
C GLY A 153 -9.17 -33.78 49.78
N ALA A 154 -8.93 -32.67 49.06
CA ALA A 154 -8.26 -31.50 49.63
C ALA A 154 -9.21 -30.67 50.53
N GLY A 155 -8.69 -30.14 51.64
CA GLY A 155 -9.47 -29.33 52.58
C GLY A 155 -9.68 -27.88 52.13
N ASP A 156 -8.64 -27.26 51.58
CA ASP A 156 -8.61 -25.85 51.18
C ASP A 156 -8.27 -25.68 49.70
N PHE A 157 -8.62 -24.51 49.15
CA PHE A 157 -8.12 -24.10 47.83
C PHE A 157 -6.62 -23.80 47.91
N ALA A 158 -5.89 -24.21 46.89
CA ALA A 158 -4.47 -23.89 46.71
C ALA A 158 -4.22 -23.39 45.28
N LEU A 159 -3.16 -22.61 45.07
CA LEU A 159 -2.71 -22.23 43.74
C LEU A 159 -2.49 -23.48 42.88
N VAL A 160 -2.98 -23.47 41.64
CA VAL A 160 -2.73 -24.56 40.70
C VAL A 160 -1.22 -24.62 40.40
N PRO A 161 -0.52 -25.70 40.78
CA PRO A 161 0.93 -25.75 40.68
C PRO A 161 1.40 -25.97 39.24
N ASN A 162 2.57 -25.43 38.88
CA ASN A 162 3.19 -25.66 37.56
C ASN A 162 3.33 -27.15 37.22
N SER A 163 3.48 -28.02 38.22
CA SER A 163 3.62 -29.48 38.04
C SER A 163 2.41 -30.16 37.41
N VAL A 164 1.24 -29.50 37.39
CA VAL A 164 0.04 -30.00 36.71
C VAL A 164 -0.35 -29.16 35.50
N LEU A 165 0.42 -28.13 35.15
CA LEU A 165 0.16 -27.25 34.02
C LEU A 165 1.15 -27.52 32.90
N SER A 166 0.63 -27.59 31.68
CA SER A 166 1.47 -27.72 30.49
C SER A 166 0.89 -26.96 29.30
N THR A 167 1.73 -26.61 28.34
CA THR A 167 1.36 -25.98 27.08
C THR A 167 2.26 -26.51 25.98
N ASP A 168 2.00 -26.17 24.73
CA ASP A 168 2.79 -26.65 23.59
C ASP A 168 4.27 -26.27 23.74
N ALA A 169 5.15 -27.25 23.51
CA ALA A 169 6.60 -27.10 23.54
C ALA A 169 7.14 -26.49 22.24
N ASP A 170 8.32 -25.86 22.32
CA ASP A 170 9.10 -25.39 21.18
C ASP A 170 8.34 -24.48 20.18
N VAL A 171 7.32 -23.76 20.67
CA VAL A 171 6.44 -22.92 19.86
C VAL A 171 7.05 -21.58 19.48
N VAL A 172 6.72 -21.10 18.28
CA VAL A 172 7.02 -19.72 17.84
C VAL A 172 5.95 -18.77 18.42
N ARG A 173 6.40 -17.80 19.23
CA ARG A 173 5.56 -16.78 19.87
C ARG A 173 5.67 -15.45 19.13
N VAL A 174 4.90 -15.28 18.07
CA VAL A 174 4.85 -14.05 17.26
C VAL A 174 4.02 -13.01 18.00
N THR A 175 4.48 -11.76 18.00
CA THR A 175 3.75 -10.64 18.57
C THR A 175 3.59 -9.52 17.53
N SER A 176 2.57 -8.69 17.69
CA SER A 176 2.32 -7.56 16.80
C SER A 176 1.70 -6.39 17.58
N PRO A 177 2.37 -5.21 17.62
CA PRO A 177 1.85 -4.06 18.35
C PRO A 177 0.63 -3.43 17.67
N GLY A 178 0.07 -2.41 18.31
CA GLY A 178 -1.09 -1.68 17.83
C GLY A 178 -2.41 -2.28 18.29
N ARG A 179 -3.48 -1.54 18.01
CA ARG A 179 -4.84 -1.84 18.42
C ARG A 179 -5.37 -3.15 17.85
N LYS A 180 -6.14 -3.88 18.66
CA LYS A 180 -6.87 -5.11 18.33
C LYS A 180 -8.36 -4.89 18.46
N GLU A 181 -9.12 -5.68 17.69
CA GLU A 181 -10.56 -5.51 17.55
C GLU A 181 -11.33 -6.68 18.15
N CYS A 182 -12.44 -6.37 18.81
CA CYS A 182 -13.45 -7.36 19.15
C CYS A 182 -14.37 -7.62 17.95
N GLU A 183 -14.99 -8.80 17.90
CA GLU A 183 -16.08 -9.07 16.97
C GLU A 183 -17.26 -8.12 17.21
N GLY A 184 -17.73 -7.46 16.15
CA GLY A 184 -18.92 -6.62 16.19
C GLY A 184 -20.21 -7.44 16.03
N ALA A 185 -21.33 -6.93 16.56
CA ALA A 185 -22.62 -7.64 16.48
C ALA A 185 -23.13 -7.89 15.05
N ALA A 186 -22.69 -7.09 14.07
CA ALA A 186 -23.03 -7.24 12.65
C ALA A 186 -21.94 -7.98 11.85
N ASP A 187 -20.81 -8.31 12.48
CA ASP A 187 -19.73 -9.00 11.80
C ASP A 187 -20.09 -10.46 11.55
N SER A 188 -19.64 -10.98 10.40
CA SER A 188 -19.86 -12.37 10.00
C SER A 188 -18.74 -12.80 9.05
N PRO A 189 -18.52 -14.10 8.81
CA PRO A 189 -17.47 -14.54 7.89
C PRO A 189 -17.57 -13.86 6.52
N GLY A 190 -16.49 -13.18 6.11
CA GLY A 190 -16.42 -12.38 4.88
C GLY A 190 -16.88 -10.93 5.01
N ASP A 191 -17.49 -10.54 6.14
CA ASP A 191 -17.96 -9.19 6.45
C ASP A 191 -17.48 -8.75 7.84
N GLY A 192 -16.32 -8.10 7.89
CA GLY A 192 -15.68 -7.69 9.15
C GLY A 192 -14.92 -8.80 9.87
N LEU A 193 -15.08 -10.06 9.46
CA LEU A 193 -14.30 -11.23 9.90
C LEU A 193 -13.63 -11.94 8.70
N PRO A 194 -12.55 -12.69 8.91
CA PRO A 194 -12.04 -13.64 7.92
C PRO A 194 -13.13 -14.57 7.41
N LEU A 195 -12.99 -15.03 6.17
CA LEU A 195 -13.79 -16.14 5.67
C LEU A 195 -13.50 -17.39 6.50
N ASN A 196 -14.42 -18.35 6.53
CA ASN A 196 -14.22 -19.64 7.21
C ASN A 196 -14.47 -20.85 6.29
N ALA A 197 -14.85 -20.61 5.04
CA ALA A 197 -15.22 -21.63 4.08
C ALA A 197 -14.51 -21.43 2.74
N VAL A 198 -14.55 -22.48 1.92
CA VAL A 198 -14.03 -22.45 0.55
C VAL A 198 -14.97 -21.61 -0.32
N HIS A 199 -14.39 -20.75 -1.16
CA HIS A 199 -15.17 -19.91 -2.06
C HIS A 199 -16.07 -20.76 -2.98
N PRO A 200 -17.39 -20.45 -3.11
CA PRO A 200 -18.34 -21.33 -3.78
C PRO A 200 -18.03 -21.66 -5.24
N GLY A 201 -17.29 -20.78 -5.92
CA GLY A 201 -16.76 -20.98 -7.28
C GLY A 201 -15.62 -22.02 -7.40
N PHE A 202 -15.23 -22.68 -6.31
CA PHE A 202 -14.18 -23.70 -6.31
C PHE A 202 -14.63 -24.99 -5.62
N THR A 203 -14.11 -26.11 -6.13
CA THR A 203 -14.15 -27.41 -5.47
C THR A 203 -12.80 -27.67 -4.81
N LEU A 204 -12.81 -27.92 -3.50
CA LEU A 204 -11.62 -28.31 -2.74
C LEU A 204 -11.36 -29.82 -2.87
N THR A 205 -10.11 -30.21 -3.10
CA THR A 205 -9.68 -31.61 -3.15
C THR A 205 -8.42 -31.78 -2.32
N ASN A 206 -8.45 -32.69 -1.35
CA ASN A 206 -7.25 -33.11 -0.63
C ASN A 206 -6.39 -34.00 -1.54
N LEU A 207 -5.07 -33.83 -1.50
CA LEU A 207 -4.11 -34.56 -2.35
C LEU A 207 -3.11 -35.37 -1.52
N ARG A 208 -3.30 -35.50 -0.21
CA ARG A 208 -2.39 -36.25 0.67
C ARG A 208 -2.87 -37.68 0.89
N PRO A 209 -2.18 -38.72 0.36
CA PRO A 209 -2.42 -40.11 0.75
C PRO A 209 -2.22 -40.33 2.25
N ASP A 210 -2.75 -41.42 2.77
CA ASP A 210 -2.56 -41.82 4.17
C ASP A 210 -1.07 -41.91 4.52
N GLY A 211 -0.69 -41.34 5.67
CA GLY A 211 0.69 -41.26 6.14
C GLY A 211 1.55 -40.18 5.46
N PHE A 212 1.05 -39.46 4.46
CA PHE A 212 1.78 -38.38 3.80
C PHE A 212 1.41 -37.01 4.39
N GLN A 213 2.35 -36.39 5.11
CA GLN A 213 2.16 -35.15 5.87
C GLN A 213 3.16 -34.06 5.44
N PRO A 214 3.13 -33.60 4.17
CA PRO A 214 4.16 -32.72 3.64
C PRO A 214 4.00 -31.28 4.13
N GLN A 215 5.07 -30.72 4.69
CA GLN A 215 5.20 -29.29 5.00
C GLN A 215 5.74 -28.53 3.78
N VAL A 216 4.85 -28.17 2.85
CA VAL A 216 5.24 -27.77 1.50
C VAL A 216 5.71 -26.31 1.42
N THR A 217 6.92 -26.10 0.91
CA THR A 217 7.57 -24.78 0.77
C THR A 217 7.97 -24.45 -0.67
N GLY A 218 7.87 -25.42 -1.58
CA GLY A 218 8.16 -25.25 -3.01
C GLY A 218 7.26 -26.14 -3.86
N MET A 219 6.89 -25.66 -5.05
CA MET A 219 6.13 -26.40 -6.05
C MET A 219 6.61 -26.05 -7.46
N ASP A 220 6.71 -27.03 -8.35
CA ASP A 220 6.84 -26.81 -9.78
C ASP A 220 6.35 -28.01 -10.59
N TRP A 221 6.01 -27.80 -11.87
CA TRP A 221 5.45 -28.84 -12.73
C TRP A 221 6.48 -29.39 -13.70
N LEU A 222 6.52 -30.70 -13.85
CA LEU A 222 7.27 -31.39 -14.89
C LEU A 222 6.46 -31.42 -16.20
N PRO A 223 7.11 -31.49 -17.37
CA PRO A 223 6.43 -31.58 -18.66
C PRO A 223 5.51 -32.79 -18.82
N ASP A 224 5.74 -33.86 -18.03
CA ASP A 224 4.92 -35.08 -18.02
C ASP A 224 3.68 -34.99 -17.11
N GLY A 225 3.45 -33.82 -16.48
CA GLY A 225 2.30 -33.57 -15.61
C GLY A 225 2.50 -33.98 -14.15
N ARG A 226 3.68 -34.48 -13.75
CA ARG A 226 4.00 -34.68 -12.34
C ARG A 226 4.25 -33.35 -11.63
N LEU A 227 3.83 -33.26 -10.37
CA LEU A 227 4.10 -32.13 -9.49
C LEU A 227 5.32 -32.42 -8.63
N ALA A 228 6.36 -31.60 -8.72
CA ALA A 228 7.46 -31.59 -7.77
C ALA A 228 7.09 -30.71 -6.57
N ILE A 229 7.31 -31.21 -5.35
CA ILE A 229 7.19 -30.42 -4.12
C ILE A 229 8.49 -30.49 -3.32
N ALA A 230 8.87 -29.39 -2.69
CA ALA A 230 9.89 -29.36 -1.64
C ALA A 230 9.24 -29.23 -0.26
N THR A 231 9.82 -29.89 0.74
CA THR A 231 9.30 -29.89 2.13
C THR A 231 10.28 -29.25 3.10
N TRP A 232 9.78 -28.44 4.04
CA TRP A 232 10.60 -27.67 4.99
C TRP A 232 11.46 -28.55 5.91
N GLY A 233 10.89 -29.63 6.45
CA GLY A 233 11.45 -30.44 7.53
C GLY A 233 10.92 -30.08 8.92
N GLY A 234 10.36 -28.88 9.10
CA GLY A 234 9.60 -28.50 10.30
C GLY A 234 10.42 -27.84 11.41
N SER A 235 11.75 -27.91 11.31
CA SER A 235 12.67 -27.17 12.16
C SER A 235 14.02 -27.04 11.46
N ASP A 236 14.92 -26.23 12.03
CA ASP A 236 16.31 -26.19 11.60
C ASP A 236 17.08 -27.50 11.91
N LYS A 237 16.52 -28.43 12.69
CA LYS A 237 17.16 -29.71 13.04
C LYS A 237 16.76 -30.87 12.12
N VAL A 238 15.69 -30.71 11.36
CA VAL A 238 15.16 -31.76 10.47
C VAL A 238 15.35 -31.30 9.03
N LEU A 239 16.01 -32.15 8.23
CA LEU A 239 16.29 -31.84 6.83
C LEU A 239 15.05 -32.09 5.96
N GLY A 240 14.84 -31.21 5.01
CA GLY A 240 13.79 -31.28 4.01
C GLY A 240 14.06 -32.28 2.89
N GLU A 241 13.03 -32.53 2.10
CA GLU A 241 13.00 -33.50 1.02
C GLU A 241 12.39 -32.89 -0.26
N VAL A 242 12.58 -33.56 -1.39
CA VAL A 242 11.82 -33.30 -2.63
C VAL A 242 11.06 -34.56 -3.02
N HIS A 243 9.79 -34.38 -3.36
CA HIS A 243 8.90 -35.46 -3.81
C HIS A 243 8.33 -35.15 -5.19
N LEU A 244 8.19 -36.17 -6.02
CA LEU A 244 7.38 -36.13 -7.24
C LEU A 244 6.05 -36.81 -7.00
N LEU A 245 4.97 -36.15 -7.43
CA LEU A 245 3.61 -36.62 -7.26
C LEU A 245 2.94 -36.80 -8.63
N SER A 246 2.28 -37.95 -8.80
CA SER A 246 1.44 -38.24 -9.96
C SER A 246 -0.03 -38.37 -9.56
N ASN A 247 -0.91 -38.30 -10.56
CA ASN A 247 -2.38 -38.32 -10.40
C ASN A 247 -2.93 -37.21 -9.48
N VAL A 248 -2.28 -36.03 -9.48
CA VAL A 248 -2.73 -34.87 -8.69
C VAL A 248 -3.71 -33.95 -9.46
N SER A 249 -3.74 -34.06 -10.79
CA SER A 249 -4.57 -33.24 -11.68
C SER A 249 -5.90 -33.89 -12.04
N GLY A 250 -6.84 -33.08 -12.55
CA GLY A 250 -8.15 -33.55 -12.98
C GLY A 250 -9.00 -34.09 -11.82
N ASN A 251 -9.88 -35.06 -12.11
CA ASN A 251 -10.71 -35.71 -11.09
C ASN A 251 -9.89 -36.72 -10.27
N THR A 252 -9.46 -36.32 -9.08
CA THR A 252 -8.58 -37.12 -8.21
C THR A 252 -9.02 -37.05 -6.75
N ASP A 253 -8.39 -37.88 -5.92
CA ASP A 253 -8.56 -37.96 -4.48
C ASP A 253 -7.31 -38.61 -3.84
N PRO A 254 -7.14 -38.54 -2.51
CA PRO A 254 -5.98 -39.07 -1.82
C PRO A 254 -5.59 -40.52 -2.17
N SER A 255 -6.55 -41.39 -2.49
CA SER A 255 -6.28 -42.81 -2.77
C SER A 255 -5.62 -43.04 -4.14
N LYS A 256 -5.70 -42.05 -5.05
CA LYS A 256 -5.13 -42.11 -6.41
C LYS A 256 -3.76 -41.47 -6.51
N VAL A 257 -3.46 -40.52 -5.62
CA VAL A 257 -2.18 -39.83 -5.60
C VAL A 257 -1.06 -40.81 -5.28
N ARG A 258 0.04 -40.72 -6.01
CA ARG A 258 1.26 -41.51 -5.75
C ARG A 258 2.40 -40.55 -5.50
N THR A 259 3.22 -40.86 -4.50
CA THR A 259 4.35 -40.05 -4.07
C THR A 259 5.64 -40.83 -4.28
N GLN A 260 6.67 -40.16 -4.76
CA GLN A 260 8.03 -40.70 -4.86
C GLN A 260 8.99 -39.66 -4.29
N ARG A 261 9.73 -40.01 -3.23
CA ARG A 261 10.82 -39.16 -2.77
C ARG A 261 11.98 -39.25 -3.75
N VAL A 262 12.43 -38.09 -4.24
CA VAL A 262 13.53 -38.00 -5.22
C VAL A 262 14.77 -37.31 -4.66
N ALA A 263 14.67 -36.58 -3.55
CA ALA A 263 15.82 -36.02 -2.85
C ALA A 263 15.56 -35.90 -1.34
N SER A 264 16.63 -35.85 -0.55
CA SER A 264 16.59 -35.66 0.90
C SER A 264 17.86 -34.95 1.37
N GLY A 265 17.93 -34.59 2.65
CA GLY A 265 19.13 -33.97 3.22
C GLY A 265 19.27 -32.48 2.89
N LEU A 266 18.16 -31.81 2.56
CA LEU A 266 18.14 -30.40 2.18
C LEU A 266 17.89 -29.51 3.40
N LYS A 267 18.70 -28.49 3.62
CA LYS A 267 18.57 -27.55 4.74
C LYS A 267 17.51 -26.50 4.43
N GLU A 268 16.33 -26.70 5.01
CA GLU A 268 15.18 -25.78 4.96
C GLU A 268 14.92 -25.27 3.53
N PRO A 269 14.58 -26.18 2.60
CA PRO A 269 14.34 -25.79 1.22
C PRO A 269 13.12 -24.88 1.16
N MET A 270 13.22 -23.76 0.45
CA MET A 270 12.19 -22.72 0.34
C MET A 270 11.84 -22.42 -1.13
N GLY A 271 12.08 -23.40 -2.01
CA GLY A 271 11.76 -23.32 -3.42
C GLY A 271 12.26 -24.52 -4.21
N VAL A 272 11.50 -24.91 -5.24
CA VAL A 272 11.92 -25.90 -6.24
C VAL A 272 11.57 -25.38 -7.63
N LYS A 273 12.41 -25.70 -8.63
CA LYS A 273 12.16 -25.39 -10.04
C LYS A 273 12.66 -26.52 -10.94
N TYR A 274 11.88 -26.89 -11.94
CA TYR A 274 12.29 -27.79 -13.01
C TYR A 274 12.80 -26.99 -14.21
N VAL A 275 14.05 -27.23 -14.62
CA VAL A 275 14.70 -26.51 -15.71
C VAL A 275 15.60 -27.46 -16.50
N ASP A 276 15.35 -27.59 -17.80
CA ASP A 276 16.15 -28.37 -18.76
C ASP A 276 16.47 -29.79 -18.28
N GLY A 277 15.45 -30.54 -17.84
CA GLY A 277 15.61 -31.93 -17.42
C GLY A 277 15.98 -32.13 -15.95
N LYS A 278 16.22 -31.05 -15.19
CA LYS A 278 16.74 -31.13 -13.81
C LYS A 278 15.90 -30.34 -12.83
N LEU A 279 15.92 -30.77 -11.58
CA LEU A 279 15.34 -30.03 -10.46
C LEU A 279 16.41 -29.17 -9.77
N TYR A 280 16.02 -27.97 -9.40
CA TYR A 280 16.84 -27.01 -8.66
C TYR A 280 16.11 -26.62 -7.39
N VAL A 281 16.82 -26.55 -6.27
CA VAL A 281 16.26 -26.26 -4.94
C VAL A 281 16.98 -25.06 -4.32
N SER A 282 16.20 -24.10 -3.84
CA SER A 282 16.71 -23.00 -3.01
C SER A 282 16.75 -23.46 -1.56
N GLU A 283 17.94 -23.65 -1.00
CA GLU A 283 18.16 -23.98 0.40
C GLU A 283 18.55 -22.72 1.19
N LYS A 284 18.62 -22.80 2.52
CA LYS A 284 18.98 -21.66 3.38
C LYS A 284 20.25 -20.91 2.95
N THR A 285 21.25 -21.60 2.43
CA THR A 285 22.59 -21.06 2.13
C THR A 285 23.04 -21.17 0.67
N ARG A 286 22.28 -21.89 -0.16
CA ARG A 286 22.72 -22.22 -1.53
C ARG A 286 21.57 -22.60 -2.46
N LEU A 287 21.84 -22.49 -3.76
CA LEU A 287 21.05 -23.08 -4.83
C LEU A 287 21.71 -24.41 -5.24
N VAL A 288 20.94 -25.49 -5.23
CA VAL A 288 21.42 -26.84 -5.57
C VAL A 288 20.69 -27.39 -6.79
N GLU A 289 21.47 -27.97 -7.71
CA GLU A 289 21.01 -28.80 -8.80
C GLU A 289 21.00 -30.26 -8.34
N LEU A 290 19.87 -30.94 -8.56
CA LEU A 290 19.66 -32.34 -8.20
C LEU A 290 19.91 -33.21 -9.44
N ASN A 291 20.90 -34.10 -9.34
CA ASN A 291 21.29 -35.02 -10.40
C ASN A 291 21.02 -36.47 -9.98
N ASP A 292 20.32 -37.19 -10.85
CA ASP A 292 20.24 -38.64 -10.84
C ASP A 292 21.21 -39.16 -11.90
N THR A 293 22.37 -39.67 -11.46
CA THR A 293 23.44 -40.14 -12.35
C THR A 293 23.30 -41.60 -12.74
N ASN A 294 22.41 -42.36 -12.09
CA ASN A 294 22.24 -43.80 -12.29
C ASN A 294 20.89 -44.19 -12.95
N GLY A 295 19.93 -43.26 -13.02
CA GLY A 295 18.64 -43.40 -13.69
C GLY A 295 17.54 -44.06 -12.86
N ASP A 296 17.71 -44.21 -11.53
CA ASP A 296 16.70 -44.80 -10.64
C ASP A 296 15.60 -43.83 -10.19
N GLY A 297 15.69 -42.57 -10.61
CA GLY A 297 14.77 -41.50 -10.26
C GLY A 297 15.03 -40.88 -8.88
N VAL A 298 16.16 -41.18 -8.24
CA VAL A 298 16.59 -40.62 -6.96
C VAL A 298 17.90 -39.84 -7.15
N THR A 299 17.99 -38.70 -6.48
CA THR A 299 19.16 -37.83 -6.53
C THR A 299 20.34 -38.47 -5.80
N ASP A 300 21.42 -38.71 -6.51
CA ASP A 300 22.68 -39.25 -5.98
C ASP A 300 23.86 -38.25 -6.09
N ASP A 301 23.71 -37.17 -6.86
CA ASP A 301 24.65 -36.05 -6.91
C ASP A 301 23.95 -34.70 -6.67
N TYR A 302 24.49 -33.93 -5.72
CA TYR A 302 23.98 -32.61 -5.31
C TYR A 302 24.99 -31.54 -5.71
N ARG A 303 24.82 -30.97 -6.89
CA ARG A 303 25.72 -29.93 -7.38
C ARG A 303 25.30 -28.57 -6.85
N THR A 304 26.18 -27.91 -6.10
CA THR A 304 25.97 -26.50 -5.72
C THR A 304 26.15 -25.60 -6.94
N VAL A 305 25.11 -24.84 -7.28
CA VAL A 305 25.13 -23.86 -8.39
C VAL A 305 25.62 -22.50 -7.88
N ALA A 306 25.12 -22.06 -6.74
CA ALA A 306 25.48 -20.77 -6.13
C ALA A 306 25.32 -20.82 -4.61
N THR A 307 26.01 -19.93 -3.91
CA THR A 307 25.91 -19.73 -2.46
C THR A 307 25.62 -18.27 -2.15
N TRP A 308 25.02 -17.99 -0.99
CA TRP A 308 24.80 -16.63 -0.49
C TRP A 308 25.13 -16.50 1.00
N PRO A 309 25.37 -15.28 1.52
CA PRO A 309 25.72 -15.05 2.91
C PRO A 309 24.69 -15.64 3.90
N PHE A 310 25.17 -16.15 5.03
CA PHE A 310 24.33 -16.71 6.10
C PHE A 310 25.03 -16.51 7.44
N GLY A 311 24.30 -15.97 8.42
CA GLY A 311 24.82 -15.61 9.73
C GLY A 311 24.51 -16.60 10.85
N GLY A 312 23.88 -17.74 10.54
CA GLY A 312 23.54 -18.76 11.52
C GLY A 312 22.17 -18.56 12.19
N ASN A 313 21.41 -17.52 11.85
CA ASN A 313 20.12 -17.25 12.47
C ASN A 313 19.02 -18.17 11.92
N PHE A 314 18.06 -18.55 12.78
CA PHE A 314 17.00 -19.50 12.43
C PHE A 314 16.08 -18.99 11.31
N HIS A 315 15.97 -17.67 11.11
CA HIS A 315 15.00 -17.06 10.18
C HIS A 315 15.62 -16.48 8.91
N GLU A 316 16.88 -16.81 8.61
CA GLU A 316 17.59 -16.39 7.40
C GLU A 316 17.25 -17.27 6.17
N PHE A 317 15.98 -17.30 5.77
CA PHE A 317 15.50 -18.08 4.62
C PHE A 317 15.92 -17.54 3.25
N ALA A 318 15.85 -18.40 2.23
CA ALA A 318 16.03 -18.05 0.82
C ALA A 318 14.80 -18.46 0.00
N PHE A 319 13.80 -17.58 -0.03
CA PHE A 319 12.49 -17.82 -0.63
C PHE A 319 12.55 -17.80 -2.16
N GLY A 320 11.98 -18.80 -2.80
CA GLY A 320 12.18 -19.04 -4.23
C GLY A 320 11.34 -20.18 -4.74
N LEU A 321 11.47 -20.63 -5.98
CA LEU A 321 12.45 -20.22 -6.97
C LEU A 321 11.69 -19.81 -8.23
N LEU A 322 12.09 -18.71 -8.87
CA LEU A 322 11.65 -18.40 -10.23
C LEU A 322 12.79 -18.68 -11.20
N TYR A 323 12.44 -18.94 -12.46
CA TYR A 323 13.41 -19.10 -13.54
C TYR A 323 12.90 -18.46 -14.82
N LYS A 324 13.76 -17.68 -15.48
CA LYS A 324 13.51 -17.11 -16.81
C LYS A 324 14.84 -16.70 -17.46
N ASP A 325 14.95 -16.95 -18.76
CA ASP A 325 16.05 -16.49 -19.62
C ASP A 325 17.46 -16.83 -19.11
N GLY A 326 17.65 -18.05 -18.56
CA GLY A 326 18.95 -18.50 -18.06
C GLY A 326 19.28 -18.06 -16.63
N PHE A 327 18.34 -17.46 -15.92
CA PHE A 327 18.53 -16.97 -14.56
C PHE A 327 17.48 -17.47 -13.59
N PHE A 328 17.94 -17.82 -12.38
CA PHE A 328 17.10 -18.05 -11.22
C PHE A 328 16.90 -16.79 -10.41
N TYR A 329 15.77 -16.66 -9.72
CA TYR A 329 15.46 -15.54 -8.83
C TYR A 329 14.96 -16.05 -7.48
N ALA A 330 15.47 -15.46 -6.41
CA ALA A 330 15.12 -15.77 -5.03
C ALA A 330 15.17 -14.50 -4.17
N ASN A 331 14.51 -14.51 -3.01
CA ASN A 331 14.62 -13.47 -2.01
C ASN A 331 15.36 -13.99 -0.78
N LEU A 332 16.30 -13.21 -0.25
CA LEU A 332 17.03 -13.52 0.97
C LEU A 332 16.38 -12.77 2.14
N SER A 333 15.86 -13.50 3.11
CA SER A 333 15.32 -12.93 4.36
C SER A 333 16.43 -12.43 5.27
N VAL A 334 16.15 -11.37 6.02
CA VAL A 334 16.99 -10.90 7.14
C VAL A 334 16.89 -11.85 8.33
N ALA A 335 17.84 -11.74 9.25
CA ALA A 335 17.80 -12.41 10.55
C ALA A 335 16.78 -11.73 11.48
N ILE A 336 16.04 -12.53 12.26
CA ILE A 336 15.07 -12.03 13.25
C ILE A 336 15.30 -12.69 14.61
N ASN A 337 14.86 -12.00 15.67
CA ASN A 337 14.80 -12.54 17.02
C ASN A 337 13.48 -13.31 17.22
N TYR A 338 13.46 -14.25 18.17
CA TYR A 338 12.19 -14.78 18.69
C TYR A 338 11.29 -13.62 19.16
N GLY A 339 9.99 -13.68 18.85
CA GLY A 339 9.07 -12.56 19.04
C GLY A 339 8.81 -11.72 17.77
N GLY A 340 9.67 -11.82 16.77
CA GLY A 340 9.49 -11.18 15.45
C GLY A 340 10.38 -9.96 15.19
N ALA A 341 11.03 -9.37 16.19
CA ALA A 341 11.90 -8.20 15.96
C ALA A 341 13.05 -8.50 14.98
N THR A 342 13.42 -7.54 14.12
CA THR A 342 14.63 -7.64 13.28
C THR A 342 15.86 -7.77 14.18
N THR A 343 16.79 -8.68 13.85
CA THR A 343 18.07 -8.79 14.59
C THR A 343 18.92 -7.55 14.30
N ASP A 344 19.50 -6.93 15.32
CA ASP A 344 20.38 -5.77 15.16
C ASP A 344 21.61 -5.93 16.08
N PRO A 345 22.84 -6.00 15.55
CA PRO A 345 23.20 -5.96 14.13
C PRO A 345 22.83 -7.24 13.35
N GLN A 346 22.63 -7.12 12.04
CA GLN A 346 22.47 -8.25 11.12
C GLN A 346 23.77 -9.07 11.03
N PRO A 347 23.70 -10.41 11.16
CA PRO A 347 24.89 -11.25 11.22
C PRO A 347 25.49 -11.57 9.83
N ALA A 348 24.78 -11.26 8.74
CA ALA A 348 25.21 -11.52 7.37
C ALA A 348 24.92 -10.34 6.44
N ALA A 349 25.88 -10.03 5.57
CA ALA A 349 25.73 -9.00 4.55
C ALA A 349 24.71 -9.39 3.48
N ASN A 350 24.12 -8.38 2.84
CA ASN A 350 23.25 -8.49 1.66
C ASN A 350 21.99 -9.38 1.83
N ARG A 351 21.59 -9.69 3.08
CA ARG A 351 20.24 -10.17 3.38
C ARG A 351 19.22 -9.04 3.19
N GLY A 352 17.94 -9.38 3.08
CA GLY A 352 16.88 -8.42 2.79
C GLY A 352 16.85 -7.96 1.33
N THR A 353 17.20 -8.86 0.41
CA THR A 353 17.38 -8.55 -1.03
C THR A 353 16.67 -9.56 -1.94
N THR A 354 16.31 -9.11 -3.14
CA THR A 354 16.02 -10.02 -4.26
C THR A 354 17.29 -10.24 -5.07
N ILE A 355 17.66 -11.50 -5.26
CA ILE A 355 18.84 -11.92 -6.01
C ILE A 355 18.46 -12.55 -7.34
N LYS A 356 19.40 -12.45 -8.28
CA LYS A 356 19.38 -13.12 -9.59
C LYS A 356 20.65 -13.94 -9.75
N VAL A 357 20.50 -15.23 -10.05
CA VAL A 357 21.58 -16.21 -10.16
C VAL A 357 21.69 -16.71 -11.58
N SER A 358 22.86 -16.57 -12.21
CA SER A 358 23.12 -17.13 -13.53
C SER A 358 23.17 -18.66 -13.46
N LYS A 359 22.32 -19.35 -14.22
CA LYS A 359 22.37 -20.82 -14.31
C LYS A 359 23.71 -21.31 -14.86
N ALA A 360 24.29 -20.59 -15.82
CA ALA A 360 25.51 -21.00 -16.50
C ALA A 360 26.77 -20.88 -15.63
N THR A 361 26.84 -19.85 -14.78
CA THR A 361 28.07 -19.49 -14.05
C THR A 361 27.94 -19.58 -12.54
N GLY A 362 26.73 -19.65 -12.00
CA GLY A 362 26.48 -19.54 -10.56
C GLY A 362 26.60 -18.13 -10.00
N GLN A 363 26.89 -17.12 -10.83
CA GLN A 363 27.08 -15.74 -10.37
C GLN A 363 25.79 -15.18 -9.78
N VAL A 364 25.88 -14.68 -8.54
CA VAL A 364 24.80 -13.97 -7.83
C VAL A 364 24.91 -12.47 -8.09
N SER A 365 23.80 -11.85 -8.46
CA SER A 365 23.64 -10.41 -8.62
C SER A 365 22.43 -9.93 -7.81
N TYR A 366 22.49 -8.69 -7.33
CA TYR A 366 21.47 -8.10 -6.46
C TYR A 366 20.63 -7.10 -7.24
N ILE A 367 19.30 -7.27 -7.20
CA ILE A 367 18.38 -6.44 -7.99
C ILE A 367 17.83 -5.29 -7.15
N ALA A 368 17.32 -5.60 -5.95
CA ALA A 368 16.65 -4.64 -5.07
C ALA A 368 16.84 -5.07 -3.60
N GLY A 369 16.65 -4.12 -2.69
CA GLY A 369 16.79 -4.34 -1.24
C GLY A 369 15.70 -3.67 -0.41
N GLY A 370 15.88 -3.66 0.90
CA GLY A 370 14.89 -3.16 1.84
C GLY A 370 13.70 -4.11 2.05
N LEU A 371 13.94 -5.41 1.88
CA LEU A 371 13.00 -6.47 2.24
C LEU A 371 13.33 -7.00 3.63
N ARG A 372 12.32 -7.46 4.38
CA ARG A 372 12.52 -8.04 5.72
C ARG A 372 12.43 -9.56 5.68
N THR A 373 11.22 -10.09 5.56
CA THR A 373 10.94 -11.54 5.45
C THR A 373 10.09 -11.78 4.21
N PRO A 374 10.68 -11.69 3.00
CA PRO A 374 9.97 -11.69 1.73
C PRO A 374 9.59 -13.09 1.24
N HIS A 375 8.66 -13.75 1.95
CA HIS A 375 8.25 -15.13 1.68
C HIS A 375 7.68 -15.31 0.26
N GLY A 376 6.88 -14.35 -0.21
CA GLY A 376 6.29 -14.46 -1.54
C GLY A 376 7.19 -13.92 -2.64
N ILE A 377 7.38 -14.72 -3.68
CA ILE A 377 8.01 -14.31 -4.94
C ILE A 377 7.27 -14.94 -6.12
N GLY A 378 6.93 -14.14 -7.12
CA GLY A 378 6.10 -14.58 -8.24
C GLY A 378 6.21 -13.66 -9.46
N TRP A 379 5.81 -14.20 -10.62
CA TRP A 379 5.65 -13.39 -11.83
C TRP A 379 4.35 -12.61 -11.78
N GLY A 380 4.43 -11.32 -12.08
CA GLY A 380 3.26 -10.46 -12.20
C GLY A 380 3.02 -9.94 -13.61
N PRO A 381 2.19 -8.89 -13.75
CA PRO A 381 2.00 -8.18 -15.01
C PRO A 381 3.33 -7.76 -15.64
N GLU A 382 3.34 -7.70 -16.97
CA GLU A 382 4.52 -7.30 -17.76
C GLU A 382 5.71 -8.26 -17.64
N GLY A 383 5.52 -9.42 -16.98
CA GLY A 383 6.57 -10.41 -16.78
C GLY A 383 7.61 -10.01 -15.74
N ASP A 384 7.29 -9.02 -14.89
CA ASP A 384 8.15 -8.56 -13.81
C ASP A 384 8.02 -9.44 -12.56
N VAL A 385 9.04 -9.37 -11.69
CA VAL A 385 9.03 -10.03 -10.39
C VAL A 385 8.28 -9.17 -9.37
N PHE A 386 7.33 -9.78 -8.68
CA PHE A 386 6.63 -9.19 -7.54
C PHE A 386 6.92 -9.99 -6.28
N VAL A 387 6.91 -9.28 -5.14
CA VAL A 387 7.28 -9.83 -3.84
C VAL A 387 6.27 -9.37 -2.79
N THR A 388 5.78 -10.33 -1.99
CA THR A 388 5.13 -10.00 -0.72
C THR A 388 6.14 -10.10 0.41
N ASP A 389 6.07 -9.14 1.32
CA ASP A 389 7.05 -8.97 2.39
C ASP A 389 6.33 -8.64 3.69
N ASN A 390 6.79 -9.27 4.79
CA ASN A 390 6.06 -9.17 6.05
C ASN A 390 6.40 -7.90 6.84
N GLN A 391 5.47 -7.46 7.67
CA GLN A 391 5.66 -6.28 8.54
C GLN A 391 6.83 -6.48 9.51
N GLY A 392 7.42 -5.40 10.03
CA GLY A 392 8.44 -5.42 11.07
C GLY A 392 9.18 -4.09 11.16
N GLY A 393 10.47 -4.10 11.53
CA GLY A 393 11.27 -2.87 11.60
C GLY A 393 11.20 -2.07 10.30
N TRP A 394 10.77 -0.82 10.37
CA TRP A 394 10.55 0.12 9.26
C TRP A 394 9.46 -0.28 8.24
N LEU A 395 8.83 -1.45 8.44
CA LEU A 395 7.80 -2.03 7.59
C LEU A 395 6.50 -2.09 8.40
N PRO A 396 5.68 -1.04 8.36
CA PRO A 396 4.56 -0.92 9.29
C PRO A 396 3.46 -1.98 9.11
N ALA A 397 3.26 -2.44 7.88
CA ALA A 397 2.34 -3.52 7.52
C ALA A 397 2.95 -4.41 6.43
N ASN A 398 2.30 -5.55 6.16
CA ASN A 398 2.67 -6.40 5.02
C ASN A 398 2.47 -5.60 3.72
N LYS A 399 3.24 -5.92 2.68
CA LYS A 399 3.20 -5.18 1.40
C LYS A 399 3.43 -6.09 0.21
N LEU A 400 2.92 -5.68 -0.94
CA LEU A 400 3.28 -6.18 -2.27
C LEU A 400 4.13 -5.12 -2.96
N VAL A 401 5.31 -5.52 -3.45
CA VAL A 401 6.24 -4.63 -4.16
C VAL A 401 6.58 -5.18 -5.54
N ARG A 402 6.85 -4.27 -6.48
CA ARG A 402 7.36 -4.59 -7.82
C ARG A 402 8.87 -4.45 -7.82
N VAL A 403 9.58 -5.54 -8.04
CA VAL A 403 11.04 -5.59 -8.06
C VAL A 403 11.56 -5.05 -9.38
N LYS A 404 12.45 -4.04 -9.29
CA LYS A 404 13.26 -3.53 -10.40
C LYS A 404 14.65 -3.21 -9.87
N GLN A 405 15.63 -3.14 -10.77
CA GLN A 405 17.00 -2.78 -10.42
C GLN A 405 17.05 -1.48 -9.59
N ASP A 406 17.86 -1.50 -8.54
CA ASP A 406 18.17 -0.37 -7.65
C ASP A 406 17.01 0.17 -6.81
N ARG A 407 15.90 -0.57 -6.69
CA ARG A 407 14.80 -0.21 -5.78
C ARG A 407 15.11 -0.57 -4.33
N PHE A 408 14.64 0.26 -3.42
CA PHE A 408 14.69 0.03 -1.98
C PHE A 408 13.30 0.10 -1.36
N PHE A 409 12.95 -0.89 -0.55
CA PHE A 409 11.59 -1.06 -0.03
C PHE A 409 11.44 -0.73 1.45
N ASN A 410 12.30 0.15 2.00
CA ASN A 410 12.13 0.77 3.32
C ASN A 410 12.41 -0.13 4.54
N HIS A 411 13.04 -1.30 4.40
CA HIS A 411 13.63 -2.02 5.54
C HIS A 411 15.11 -1.64 5.67
N TYR A 412 15.49 -0.96 6.74
CA TYR A 412 16.90 -0.63 6.99
C TYR A 412 17.57 -1.70 7.83
N THR A 413 18.85 -1.94 7.55
CA THR A 413 19.69 -2.89 8.27
C THR A 413 20.92 -2.22 8.88
N ASN A 414 21.52 -2.86 9.87
CA ASN A 414 22.79 -2.44 10.45
C ASN A 414 23.74 -3.66 10.49
N PRO A 415 24.91 -3.65 9.82
CA PRO A 415 25.37 -2.60 8.92
C PRO A 415 24.41 -2.40 7.73
N PRO A 416 24.43 -1.21 7.07
CA PRO A 416 23.52 -0.92 5.96
C PRO A 416 23.60 -1.92 4.81
N GLY A 417 22.44 -2.28 4.27
CA GLY A 417 22.31 -3.13 3.11
C GLY A 417 22.73 -2.42 1.80
N PRO A 418 22.90 -3.18 0.71
CA PRO A 418 23.42 -2.64 -0.56
C PRO A 418 22.52 -1.59 -1.23
N PHE A 419 21.25 -1.47 -0.80
CA PHE A 419 20.29 -0.51 -1.35
C PHE A 419 19.77 0.49 -0.31
N ASP A 420 20.24 0.45 0.94
CA ASP A 420 19.69 1.29 2.03
C ASP A 420 19.86 2.79 1.77
N ALA A 421 20.84 3.17 0.93
CA ALA A 421 21.05 4.55 0.49
C ALA A 421 20.16 4.98 -0.70
N LYS A 422 19.36 4.08 -1.28
CA LYS A 422 18.47 4.38 -2.41
C LYS A 422 17.15 4.98 -1.90
N PRO A 423 16.46 5.81 -2.72
CA PRO A 423 15.14 6.33 -2.37
C PRO A 423 14.14 5.20 -2.09
N VAL A 424 13.30 5.41 -1.09
CA VAL A 424 12.20 4.51 -0.77
C VAL A 424 11.23 4.44 -1.93
N THR A 425 10.97 3.23 -2.41
CA THR A 425 9.95 2.94 -3.41
C THR A 425 8.65 2.57 -2.70
N ALA A 426 7.57 3.28 -3.03
CA ALA A 426 6.24 2.98 -2.50
C ALA A 426 5.80 1.55 -2.84
N PRO A 427 5.09 0.86 -1.95
CA PRO A 427 4.52 -0.43 -2.27
C PRO A 427 3.42 -0.30 -3.33
N VAL A 428 3.25 -1.36 -4.13
CA VAL A 428 2.15 -1.46 -5.08
C VAL A 428 0.84 -1.62 -4.31
N LEU A 429 0.85 -2.49 -3.29
CA LEU A 429 -0.24 -2.65 -2.34
C LEU A 429 0.32 -2.72 -0.92
N TRP A 430 -0.32 -2.03 0.01
CA TRP A 430 -0.32 -2.45 1.40
C TRP A 430 -1.26 -3.64 1.56
N LEU A 431 -0.85 -4.61 2.38
CA LEU A 431 -1.63 -5.77 2.78
C LEU A 431 -1.89 -5.62 4.29
N PRO A 432 -3.01 -5.00 4.69
CA PRO A 432 -3.24 -4.65 6.10
C PRO A 432 -3.08 -5.82 7.06
N HIS A 433 -2.18 -5.61 8.02
CA HIS A 433 -1.80 -6.62 8.98
C HIS A 433 -2.95 -6.88 9.97
N ASN A 434 -3.18 -8.15 10.33
CA ASN A 434 -4.30 -8.62 11.17
C ASN A 434 -5.71 -8.44 10.57
N GLU A 435 -5.84 -7.95 9.33
CA GLU A 435 -7.13 -7.72 8.66
C GLU A 435 -7.32 -8.61 7.41
N ILE A 436 -6.24 -8.79 6.64
CA ILE A 436 -6.23 -9.61 5.42
C ILE A 436 -4.93 -10.40 5.21
N ALA A 437 -3.82 -10.03 5.85
CA ALA A 437 -2.55 -10.74 5.73
C ALA A 437 -1.70 -10.63 7.01
N ASN A 438 -0.96 -11.69 7.34
CA ASN A 438 -0.03 -11.72 8.47
C ASN A 438 1.33 -12.32 8.11
N SER A 439 1.35 -13.25 7.16
CA SER A 439 2.58 -13.84 6.62
C SER A 439 2.33 -14.27 5.17
N PRO A 440 2.15 -13.30 4.24
CA PRO A 440 1.75 -13.57 2.87
C PRO A 440 2.85 -14.30 2.09
N SER A 441 2.47 -15.40 1.43
CA SER A 441 3.34 -16.27 0.66
C SER A 441 3.29 -15.96 -0.85
N ASN A 442 3.81 -16.88 -1.69
CA ASN A 442 3.99 -16.61 -3.11
C ASN A 442 2.67 -16.33 -3.84
N MET A 443 2.82 -15.63 -4.98
CA MET A 443 1.70 -15.23 -5.81
C MET A 443 1.75 -15.87 -7.19
N VAL A 444 0.57 -16.05 -7.78
CA VAL A 444 0.36 -16.50 -9.16
C VAL A 444 -0.66 -15.60 -9.86
N MET A 445 -0.51 -15.42 -11.17
CA MET A 445 -1.46 -14.70 -12.02
C MET A 445 -2.55 -15.64 -12.52
N LEU A 446 -3.82 -15.35 -12.20
CA LEU A 446 -4.95 -16.09 -12.75
C LEU A 446 -5.08 -15.82 -14.24
N SER A 447 -5.12 -16.88 -15.06
CA SER A 447 -5.29 -16.79 -16.51
C SER A 447 -6.73 -16.98 -16.97
N GLN A 448 -7.61 -17.49 -16.11
CA GLN A 448 -8.98 -17.89 -16.45
C GLN A 448 -9.97 -17.54 -15.31
N GLY A 449 -11.26 -17.67 -15.61
CA GLY A 449 -12.35 -17.42 -14.66
C GLY A 449 -12.69 -15.94 -14.52
N PRO A 450 -13.63 -15.60 -13.60
CA PRO A 450 -14.13 -14.23 -13.44
C PRO A 450 -13.05 -13.22 -13.02
N PHE A 451 -11.96 -13.72 -12.43
CA PHE A 451 -10.84 -12.93 -11.91
C PHE A 451 -9.56 -13.06 -12.75
N ALA A 452 -9.65 -13.51 -14.01
CA ALA A 452 -8.52 -13.55 -14.92
C ALA A 452 -7.80 -12.18 -15.00
N GLY A 453 -6.47 -12.21 -15.04
CA GLY A 453 -5.62 -11.02 -15.03
C GLY A 453 -5.27 -10.49 -13.63
N GLN A 454 -5.76 -11.12 -12.55
CA GLN A 454 -5.45 -10.74 -11.18
C GLN A 454 -4.46 -11.70 -10.53
N MET A 455 -3.79 -11.22 -9.48
CA MET A 455 -2.91 -12.05 -8.66
C MET A 455 -3.71 -12.73 -7.55
N VAL A 456 -3.30 -13.95 -7.20
CA VAL A 456 -3.70 -14.64 -5.97
C VAL A 456 -2.45 -14.94 -5.16
N TYR A 457 -2.51 -14.79 -3.84
CA TYR A 457 -1.46 -15.16 -2.91
C TYR A 457 -2.04 -15.94 -1.73
N GLY A 458 -1.22 -16.75 -1.08
CA GLY A 458 -1.58 -17.44 0.16
C GLY A 458 -1.07 -16.70 1.40
N ASP A 459 -1.46 -17.16 2.59
CA ASP A 459 -0.91 -16.66 3.85
C ASP A 459 -0.75 -17.81 4.87
N VAL A 460 0.39 -17.84 5.56
CA VAL A 460 0.70 -18.88 6.55
C VAL A 460 -0.06 -18.69 7.86
N THR A 461 -0.22 -17.45 8.31
CA THR A 461 -0.74 -17.12 9.65
C THR A 461 -2.20 -16.70 9.59
N TYR A 462 -2.54 -15.76 8.71
CA TYR A 462 -3.93 -15.36 8.44
C TYR A 462 -4.70 -16.49 7.73
N GLY A 463 -3.99 -17.28 6.93
CA GLY A 463 -4.51 -18.47 6.26
C GLY A 463 -5.11 -18.20 4.88
N GLY A 464 -5.51 -19.30 4.24
CA GLY A 464 -6.21 -19.35 2.94
C GLY A 464 -5.57 -18.54 1.83
N LEU A 465 -6.40 -18.05 0.90
CA LEU A 465 -5.97 -17.31 -0.28
C LEU A 465 -6.67 -15.96 -0.36
N GLN A 466 -5.91 -14.97 -0.81
CA GLN A 466 -6.36 -13.60 -1.05
C GLN A 466 -6.06 -13.21 -2.50
N ARG A 467 -6.73 -12.17 -2.99
CA ARG A 467 -6.65 -11.73 -4.38
C ARG A 467 -6.24 -10.26 -4.45
N ALA A 468 -5.42 -9.92 -5.42
CA ALA A 468 -4.96 -8.57 -5.69
C ALA A 468 -5.33 -8.14 -7.11
N PHE A 469 -6.12 -7.07 -7.20
CA PHE A 469 -6.41 -6.34 -8.43
C PHE A 469 -5.41 -5.19 -8.56
N LEU A 470 -4.72 -5.11 -9.70
CA LEU A 470 -3.76 -4.07 -9.99
C LEU A 470 -4.21 -3.26 -11.21
N GLU A 471 -3.98 -1.95 -11.15
CA GLU A 471 -4.14 -1.03 -12.28
C GLU A 471 -2.97 -0.04 -12.32
N LYS A 472 -2.81 0.64 -13.45
CA LYS A 472 -1.84 1.73 -13.58
C LYS A 472 -2.54 3.08 -13.47
N VAL A 473 -2.11 3.89 -12.52
CA VAL A 473 -2.47 5.32 -12.42
C VAL A 473 -1.18 6.11 -12.56
N ASN A 474 -1.16 7.05 -13.50
CA ASN A 474 0.04 7.83 -13.84
C ASN A 474 1.28 6.97 -14.17
N GLY A 475 1.07 5.79 -14.77
CA GLY A 475 2.13 4.88 -15.22
C GLY A 475 2.66 3.89 -14.17
N GLU A 476 2.36 4.08 -12.89
CA GLU A 476 2.78 3.19 -11.80
C GLU A 476 1.62 2.31 -11.30
N TYR A 477 1.95 1.14 -10.77
CA TYR A 477 0.94 0.21 -10.26
C TYR A 477 0.43 0.63 -8.88
N GLN A 478 -0.88 0.54 -8.72
CA GLN A 478 -1.60 0.60 -7.46
C GLN A 478 -2.85 -0.29 -7.58
N GLY A 479 -3.69 -0.41 -6.54
CA GLY A 479 -4.91 -1.20 -6.65
C GLY A 479 -5.47 -1.67 -5.32
N ALA A 480 -6.24 -2.77 -5.35
CA ALA A 480 -6.97 -3.27 -4.19
C ALA A 480 -6.72 -4.75 -3.89
N VAL A 481 -6.85 -5.11 -2.62
CA VAL A 481 -6.86 -6.50 -2.15
C VAL A 481 -8.22 -6.91 -1.61
N PHE A 482 -8.54 -8.19 -1.84
CA PHE A 482 -9.80 -8.84 -1.48
C PHE A 482 -9.51 -10.22 -0.87
N ARG A 483 -10.40 -10.69 0.01
CA ARG A 483 -10.37 -12.09 0.44
C ARG A 483 -10.89 -12.96 -0.70
N LEU A 484 -10.23 -14.10 -0.97
CA LEU A 484 -10.71 -15.06 -1.96
C LEU A 484 -11.34 -16.25 -1.26
N THR A 485 -10.58 -17.04 -0.51
CA THR A 485 -11.08 -18.29 0.08
C THR A 485 -10.37 -18.62 1.39
N GLN A 486 -11.09 -19.23 2.32
CA GLN A 486 -10.53 -19.86 3.53
C GLN A 486 -10.99 -21.33 3.55
N GLY A 487 -11.08 -21.95 4.72
CA GLY A 487 -11.54 -23.33 4.86
C GLY A 487 -10.52 -24.39 4.43
N LEU A 488 -9.28 -23.99 4.16
CA LEU A 488 -8.18 -24.92 3.87
C LEU A 488 -7.72 -25.65 5.15
N GLU A 489 -6.99 -26.75 4.97
CA GLU A 489 -6.56 -27.62 6.08
C GLU A 489 -5.36 -27.08 6.87
N SER A 490 -4.64 -26.10 6.33
CA SER A 490 -3.37 -25.56 6.86
C SER A 490 -3.13 -24.12 6.38
N GLY A 491 -2.27 -23.38 7.08
CA GLY A 491 -1.72 -22.10 6.58
C GLY A 491 -0.94 -22.30 5.27
N VAL A 492 -1.07 -21.37 4.32
CA VAL A 492 -0.57 -21.57 2.94
C VAL A 492 0.81 -20.95 2.75
N SER A 493 1.85 -21.78 2.66
CA SER A 493 3.21 -21.35 2.33
C SER A 493 3.52 -21.38 0.85
N ARG A 494 2.85 -22.24 0.08
CA ARG A 494 3.09 -22.33 -1.36
C ARG A 494 1.82 -22.50 -2.16
N ILE A 495 1.74 -21.79 -3.28
CA ILE A 495 0.74 -22.02 -4.32
C ILE A 495 1.36 -22.19 -5.70
N SER A 496 0.71 -22.97 -6.55
CA SER A 496 1.03 -23.10 -7.97
C SER A 496 -0.25 -23.24 -8.78
N LEU A 497 -0.29 -22.64 -9.97
CA LEU A 497 -1.28 -23.02 -10.98
C LEU A 497 -0.88 -24.36 -11.59
N GLY A 498 -1.82 -25.30 -11.65
CA GLY A 498 -1.62 -26.55 -12.35
C GLY A 498 -2.00 -26.48 -13.82
N PRO A 499 -1.58 -27.46 -14.63
CA PRO A 499 -1.94 -27.55 -16.05
C PRO A 499 -3.45 -27.73 -16.27
N ASP A 500 -4.20 -28.16 -15.24
CA ASP A 500 -5.66 -28.29 -15.25
C ASP A 500 -6.40 -27.00 -14.85
N GLY A 501 -5.68 -25.88 -14.64
CA GLY A 501 -6.25 -24.59 -14.26
C GLY A 501 -6.65 -24.46 -12.79
N ALA A 502 -6.42 -25.49 -11.97
CA ALA A 502 -6.62 -25.44 -10.52
C ALA A 502 -5.46 -24.71 -9.81
N ILE A 503 -5.74 -24.16 -8.63
CA ILE A 503 -4.72 -23.62 -7.73
C ILE A 503 -4.36 -24.71 -6.73
N TYR A 504 -3.11 -25.15 -6.74
CA TYR A 504 -2.55 -26.09 -5.79
C TYR A 504 -1.99 -25.31 -4.62
N THR A 505 -2.25 -25.80 -3.42
CA THR A 505 -1.93 -25.15 -2.16
C THR A 505 -1.16 -26.12 -1.29
N GLY A 506 -0.02 -25.68 -0.79
CA GLY A 506 0.85 -26.40 0.12
C GLY A 506 0.98 -25.60 1.40
N GLY A 507 0.90 -26.29 2.52
CA GLY A 507 0.85 -25.63 3.81
C GLY A 507 1.86 -26.12 4.83
N ILE A 508 2.09 -25.25 5.81
CA ILE A 508 3.01 -25.41 6.92
C ILE A 508 2.44 -24.76 8.19
N ASP A 509 3.00 -25.15 9.32
CA ASP A 509 2.89 -24.47 10.61
C ASP A 509 4.23 -24.67 11.35
N GLY A 510 4.61 -23.71 12.17
CA GLY A 510 5.83 -23.74 13.01
C GLY A 510 5.52 -23.74 14.50
N GLY A 511 4.28 -24.06 14.89
CA GLY A 511 3.78 -24.07 16.25
C GLY A 511 3.41 -22.69 16.79
N GLY A 512 2.80 -22.69 17.97
CA GLY A 512 2.46 -21.48 18.72
C GLY A 512 1.34 -20.68 18.10
N ASN A 513 1.66 -19.49 17.59
CA ASN A 513 0.72 -18.64 16.87
C ASN A 513 1.24 -18.20 15.49
N TRP A 514 2.32 -18.81 14.99
CA TRP A 514 2.83 -18.46 13.66
C TRP A 514 2.01 -19.08 12.53
N GLY A 515 1.45 -20.28 12.71
CA GLY A 515 0.53 -20.86 11.72
C GLY A 515 -0.92 -20.45 11.92
N GLN A 516 -1.78 -20.92 11.03
CA GLN A 516 -3.21 -20.63 11.09
C GLN A 516 -3.86 -21.37 12.28
N PRO A 517 -4.52 -20.68 13.21
CA PRO A 517 -5.10 -21.32 14.39
C PRO A 517 -6.08 -22.45 14.05
N GLY A 518 -5.97 -23.58 14.77
CA GLY A 518 -6.88 -24.72 14.65
C GLY A 518 -6.72 -25.54 13.37
N LYS A 519 -5.55 -25.49 12.73
CA LYS A 519 -5.25 -26.15 11.46
C LYS A 519 -4.10 -27.14 11.58
N LEU A 520 -3.91 -27.95 10.53
CA LEU A 520 -2.82 -28.91 10.44
C LEU A 520 -1.48 -28.20 10.23
N ALA A 521 -0.40 -28.82 10.74
CA ALA A 521 0.96 -28.32 10.57
C ALA A 521 1.60 -28.59 9.20
N TYR A 522 0.83 -29.22 8.32
CA TYR A 522 1.20 -29.68 6.98
C TYR A 522 -0.06 -29.66 6.11
N GLY A 523 0.10 -29.61 4.79
CA GLY A 523 -1.05 -29.66 3.90
C GLY A 523 -0.69 -29.71 2.43
N LEU A 524 -1.53 -30.39 1.65
CA LEU A 524 -1.47 -30.39 0.20
C LEU A 524 -2.88 -30.59 -0.37
N GLN A 525 -3.45 -29.50 -0.89
CA GLN A 525 -4.80 -29.47 -1.44
C GLN A 525 -4.79 -28.75 -2.78
N LYS A 526 -5.86 -28.90 -3.56
CA LYS A 526 -6.13 -28.01 -4.70
C LYS A 526 -7.53 -27.45 -4.65
N VAL A 527 -7.70 -26.24 -5.16
CA VAL A 527 -8.99 -25.60 -5.41
C VAL A 527 -9.20 -25.48 -6.91
N THR A 528 -10.18 -26.23 -7.43
CA THR A 528 -10.49 -26.32 -8.86
C THR A 528 -11.70 -25.44 -9.17
N PRO A 529 -11.62 -24.50 -10.14
CA PRO A 529 -12.80 -23.76 -10.59
C PRO A 529 -13.92 -24.72 -11.02
N ASN A 530 -15.15 -24.51 -10.51
CA ASN A 530 -16.28 -25.43 -10.74
C ASN A 530 -17.39 -24.83 -11.63
N GLY A 531 -17.23 -23.58 -12.09
CA GLY A 531 -18.20 -22.87 -12.92
C GLY A 531 -19.34 -22.19 -12.14
N THR A 532 -19.43 -22.36 -10.82
CA THR A 532 -20.42 -21.66 -10.00
C THR A 532 -20.15 -20.15 -10.00
N ASN A 533 -21.17 -19.37 -10.35
CA ASN A 533 -21.11 -17.93 -10.31
C ASN A 533 -21.42 -17.42 -8.89
N ALA A 534 -20.40 -17.27 -8.05
CA ALA A 534 -20.55 -16.67 -6.72
C ALA A 534 -20.68 -15.14 -6.83
N PHE A 535 -21.44 -14.51 -5.93
CA PHE A 535 -21.55 -13.05 -5.90
C PHE A 535 -20.39 -12.46 -5.10
N ASP A 536 -19.49 -11.75 -5.78
CA ASP A 536 -18.23 -11.25 -5.21
C ASP A 536 -17.82 -9.91 -5.86
N ILE A 537 -16.94 -9.17 -5.20
CA ILE A 537 -16.32 -7.97 -5.77
C ILE A 537 -15.26 -8.40 -6.78
N ARG A 538 -15.52 -8.15 -8.06
CA ARG A 538 -14.61 -8.48 -9.15
C ARG A 538 -13.41 -7.56 -9.21
N ALA A 539 -13.61 -6.24 -9.12
CA ALA A 539 -12.55 -5.25 -9.20
C ALA A 539 -12.94 -3.97 -8.47
N MET A 540 -11.94 -3.18 -8.06
CA MET A 540 -12.10 -1.83 -7.54
C MET A 540 -11.09 -0.94 -8.25
N ARG A 541 -11.58 0.04 -9.01
CA ARG A 541 -10.77 0.96 -9.82
C ARG A 541 -10.82 2.36 -9.25
N ALA A 542 -9.69 3.06 -9.20
CA ALA A 542 -9.69 4.48 -8.92
C ALA A 542 -10.35 5.23 -10.09
N VAL A 543 -11.18 6.22 -9.75
CA VAL A 543 -11.74 7.18 -10.71
C VAL A 543 -11.58 8.59 -10.14
N ALA A 544 -11.84 9.62 -10.95
CA ALA A 544 -11.81 10.99 -10.45
C ALA A 544 -12.81 11.14 -9.27
N GLY A 545 -12.30 11.55 -8.11
CA GLY A 545 -13.08 11.76 -6.90
C GLY A 545 -13.57 10.51 -6.15
N GLY A 546 -13.19 9.30 -6.56
CA GLY A 546 -13.70 8.08 -5.91
C GLY A 546 -13.26 6.76 -6.53
N PHE A 547 -14.16 5.78 -6.52
CA PHE A 547 -13.88 4.41 -7.00
C PHE A 547 -15.03 3.81 -7.79
N GLU A 548 -14.73 3.02 -8.84
CA GLU A 548 -15.68 2.09 -9.46
C GLU A 548 -15.47 0.70 -8.86
N LEU A 549 -16.48 0.16 -8.16
CA LEU A 549 -16.53 -1.25 -7.78
C LEU A 549 -17.31 -2.03 -8.83
N GLU A 550 -16.73 -3.11 -9.33
CA GLU A 550 -17.35 -4.06 -10.25
C GLU A 550 -17.66 -5.37 -9.52
N TYR A 551 -18.84 -5.92 -9.71
CA TYR A 551 -19.34 -7.15 -9.09
C TYR A 551 -19.54 -8.25 -10.14
N THR A 552 -19.43 -9.51 -9.73
CA THR A 552 -19.63 -10.67 -10.62
C THR A 552 -21.09 -10.85 -11.08
N GLN A 553 -22.05 -10.35 -10.30
CA GLN A 553 -23.49 -10.43 -10.58
C GLN A 553 -24.18 -9.06 -10.44
N PRO A 554 -25.34 -8.86 -11.10
CA PRO A 554 -26.15 -7.65 -10.93
C PRO A 554 -26.61 -7.49 -9.48
N LEU A 555 -26.59 -6.26 -8.95
CA LEU A 555 -27.14 -5.96 -7.63
C LEU A 555 -28.67 -6.12 -7.60
N SER A 556 -29.20 -6.60 -6.47
CA SER A 556 -30.65 -6.66 -6.25
C SER A 556 -31.27 -5.25 -6.23
N ALA A 557 -32.57 -5.16 -6.50
CA ALA A 557 -33.29 -3.89 -6.40
C ALA A 557 -33.23 -3.30 -4.97
N ALA A 558 -33.26 -4.15 -3.94
CA ALA A 558 -33.15 -3.72 -2.54
C ALA A 558 -31.75 -3.18 -2.21
N THR A 559 -30.69 -3.82 -2.72
CA THR A 559 -29.31 -3.31 -2.58
C THR A 559 -29.14 -1.97 -3.28
N ALA A 560 -29.74 -1.81 -4.46
CA ALA A 560 -29.65 -0.58 -5.27
C ALA A 560 -30.35 0.64 -4.64
N GLN A 561 -31.26 0.44 -3.68
CA GLN A 561 -31.95 1.53 -3.01
C GLN A 561 -31.04 2.22 -1.98
N ASN A 562 -30.99 3.56 -2.05
CA ASN A 562 -30.15 4.40 -1.19
C ASN A 562 -28.68 3.94 -1.15
N LEU A 563 -28.14 3.63 -2.34
CA LEU A 563 -26.90 2.90 -2.51
C LEU A 563 -25.69 3.56 -1.83
N ALA A 564 -25.60 4.90 -1.82
CA ALA A 564 -24.49 5.61 -1.18
C ALA A 564 -24.40 5.30 0.32
N ALA A 565 -25.53 5.19 1.02
CA ALA A 565 -25.59 4.84 2.44
C ALA A 565 -25.28 3.36 2.73
N LYS A 566 -25.10 2.53 1.69
CA LYS A 566 -24.73 1.10 1.81
C LYS A 566 -23.21 0.88 1.82
N TYR A 567 -22.42 1.92 1.61
CA TYR A 567 -20.97 1.85 1.64
C TYR A 567 -20.41 2.58 2.85
N GLN A 568 -19.38 1.98 3.45
CA GLN A 568 -18.55 2.61 4.46
C GLN A 568 -17.15 2.77 3.87
N ALA A 569 -16.51 3.90 4.13
CA ALA A 569 -15.16 4.17 3.66
C ALA A 569 -14.32 4.76 4.81
N GLN A 570 -13.09 4.27 4.94
CA GLN A 570 -12.08 4.81 5.85
C GLN A 570 -10.76 4.91 5.09
N GLN A 571 -9.92 5.87 5.46
CA GLN A 571 -8.55 5.93 4.97
C GLN A 571 -7.56 6.14 6.10
N TRP A 572 -6.33 5.73 5.87
CA TRP A 572 -5.18 5.98 6.74
C TRP A 572 -3.90 5.89 5.92
N ARG A 573 -2.79 6.33 6.49
CA ARG A 573 -1.46 5.95 5.99
C ARG A 573 -0.70 5.21 7.09
N TYR A 574 0.38 4.56 6.72
CA TYR A 574 1.25 3.91 7.68
C TYR A 574 2.47 4.77 8.00
N GLN A 575 2.91 4.73 9.26
CA GLN A 575 4.15 5.35 9.68
C GLN A 575 5.24 4.29 9.90
N PRO A 576 6.31 4.28 9.09
CA PRO A 576 7.50 3.48 9.35
C PRO A 576 8.16 3.88 10.68
N THR A 577 8.52 2.89 11.50
CA THR A 577 9.29 3.08 12.74
C THR A 577 10.36 2.01 12.84
N PRO A 578 11.49 2.23 13.54
CA PRO A 578 12.47 1.16 13.77
C PRO A 578 11.92 -0.01 14.61
N ALA A 579 10.85 0.22 15.37
CA ALA A 579 10.17 -0.84 16.11
C ALA A 579 9.48 -1.84 15.17
N TYR A 580 9.13 -3.02 15.69
CA TYR A 580 8.43 -4.02 14.90
C TYR A 580 7.03 -3.54 14.51
N GLY A 581 6.76 -3.38 13.21
CA GLY A 581 5.51 -2.83 12.71
C GLY A 581 5.44 -1.31 12.83
N GLY A 582 4.26 -0.76 12.67
CA GLY A 582 4.06 0.68 12.80
C GLY A 582 2.59 1.05 12.78
N PRO A 583 2.24 2.21 13.35
CA PRO A 583 0.85 2.58 13.53
C PRO A 583 0.19 2.94 12.19
N LYS A 584 -1.13 2.73 12.14
CA LYS A 584 -2.00 3.49 11.27
C LYS A 584 -2.06 4.92 11.82
N VAL A 585 -1.84 5.90 10.97
CA VAL A 585 -1.94 7.32 11.30
C VAL A 585 -2.81 8.03 10.28
N ASP A 586 -3.31 9.20 10.63
CA ASP A 586 -4.29 9.96 9.83
C ASP A 586 -5.54 9.14 9.49
N GLU A 587 -5.95 8.27 10.42
CA GLU A 587 -7.14 7.45 10.25
C GLU A 587 -8.39 8.33 10.26
N GLN A 588 -9.18 8.21 9.19
CA GLN A 588 -10.32 9.08 8.94
C GLN A 588 -11.46 8.30 8.28
N THR A 589 -12.66 8.43 8.85
CA THR A 589 -13.90 8.02 8.17
C THR A 589 -14.21 8.99 7.03
N LEU A 590 -14.50 8.44 5.86
CA LEU A 590 -14.81 9.19 4.65
C LEU A 590 -16.29 9.14 4.32
N SER A 591 -16.81 10.25 3.80
CA SER A 591 -18.19 10.35 3.35
C SER A 591 -18.31 9.91 1.90
N VAL A 592 -19.08 8.85 1.65
CA VAL A 592 -19.54 8.47 0.31
C VAL A 592 -20.66 9.42 -0.07
N THR A 593 -20.35 10.43 -0.88
CA THR A 593 -21.30 11.52 -1.22
C THR A 593 -22.30 11.11 -2.30
N SER A 594 -21.92 10.19 -3.19
CA SER A 594 -22.84 9.58 -4.15
C SER A 594 -22.38 8.19 -4.58
N ALA A 595 -23.33 7.40 -5.08
CA ALA A 595 -23.09 6.09 -5.67
C ALA A 595 -23.99 5.92 -6.91
N SER A 596 -23.40 5.81 -8.09
CA SER A 596 -24.13 5.60 -9.35
C SER A 596 -24.00 4.16 -9.82
N LEU A 597 -25.14 3.52 -10.06
CA LEU A 597 -25.24 2.14 -10.53
C LEU A 597 -25.25 2.09 -12.07
N SER A 598 -24.46 1.19 -12.66
CA SER A 598 -24.47 0.94 -14.11
C SER A 598 -25.78 0.33 -14.59
N PRO A 599 -26.13 0.44 -15.88
CA PRO A 599 -27.36 -0.15 -16.44
C PRO A 599 -27.49 -1.66 -16.22
N ASP A 600 -26.39 -2.40 -16.29
CA ASP A 600 -26.36 -3.85 -16.02
C ASP A 600 -26.34 -4.20 -14.52
N ARG A 601 -26.34 -3.17 -13.66
CA ARG A 601 -26.25 -3.22 -12.20
C ARG A 601 -25.04 -3.99 -11.67
N LYS A 602 -23.98 -4.15 -12.45
CA LYS A 602 -22.75 -4.83 -12.03
C LYS A 602 -21.66 -3.87 -11.57
N LYS A 603 -21.81 -2.57 -11.79
CA LYS A 603 -20.82 -1.56 -11.41
C LYS A 603 -21.44 -0.47 -10.58
N VAL A 604 -20.74 -0.06 -9.54
CA VAL A 604 -21.10 1.08 -8.71
C VAL A 604 -19.92 2.04 -8.68
N THR A 605 -20.15 3.26 -9.19
CA THR A 605 -19.17 4.34 -9.09
C THR A 605 -19.50 5.19 -7.87
N LEU A 606 -18.58 5.20 -6.90
CA LEU A 606 -18.65 5.98 -5.67
C LEU A 606 -17.94 7.32 -5.88
N GLN A 607 -18.52 8.39 -5.35
CA GLN A 607 -17.80 9.64 -5.06
C GLN A 607 -17.52 9.67 -3.56
N VAL A 608 -16.25 9.90 -3.22
CA VAL A 608 -15.77 9.82 -1.83
C VAL A 608 -15.03 11.11 -1.51
N ALA A 609 -15.61 11.92 -0.64
CA ALA A 609 -15.03 13.20 -0.26
C ALA A 609 -13.81 13.01 0.67
N GLY A 610 -12.74 13.76 0.42
CA GLY A 610 -11.56 13.79 1.30
C GLY A 610 -10.48 12.73 1.01
N LEU A 611 -10.55 12.07 -0.16
CA LEU A 611 -9.51 11.12 -0.59
C LEU A 611 -8.12 11.79 -0.65
N LYS A 612 -7.12 11.09 -0.12
CA LYS A 612 -5.71 11.53 -0.12
C LYS A 612 -4.82 10.51 -0.83
N ALA A 613 -3.89 10.99 -1.64
CA ALA A 613 -2.81 10.15 -2.16
C ALA A 613 -1.90 9.66 -1.02
N GLY A 614 -1.19 8.54 -1.24
CA GLY A 614 -0.32 7.91 -0.26
C GLY A 614 -1.05 7.20 0.89
N HIS A 615 -2.37 7.01 0.79
CA HIS A 615 -3.20 6.37 1.81
C HIS A 615 -3.72 5.00 1.35
N VAL A 616 -4.02 4.13 2.30
CA VAL A 616 -4.91 2.99 2.09
C VAL A 616 -6.33 3.46 2.32
N VAL A 617 -7.24 3.06 1.44
CA VAL A 617 -8.68 3.30 1.56
C VAL A 617 -9.38 1.96 1.71
N HIS A 618 -9.99 1.73 2.87
CA HIS A 618 -10.83 0.57 3.13
C HIS A 618 -12.28 0.91 2.76
N VAL A 619 -12.82 0.21 1.77
CA VAL A 619 -14.23 0.31 1.38
C VAL A 619 -14.93 -0.98 1.75
N ARG A 620 -16.01 -0.85 2.51
CA ARG A 620 -16.86 -1.96 2.96
C ARG A 620 -18.27 -1.79 2.40
N SER A 621 -18.85 -2.88 1.93
CA SER A 621 -20.24 -3.02 1.46
C SER A 621 -21.02 -3.94 2.43
N PRO A 622 -21.31 -3.51 3.67
CA PRO A 622 -21.76 -4.41 4.74
C PRO A 622 -23.09 -5.08 4.41
N ARG A 623 -23.31 -6.27 4.98
CA ARG A 623 -24.56 -7.02 4.82
C ARG A 623 -25.72 -6.28 5.52
N PRO A 624 -26.96 -6.35 4.97
CA PRO A 624 -27.35 -7.07 3.76
C PRO A 624 -26.87 -6.35 2.49
N PHE A 625 -26.12 -7.08 1.67
CA PHE A 625 -25.65 -6.66 0.35
C PHE A 625 -25.73 -7.86 -0.57
N ALA A 626 -26.72 -7.86 -1.48
CA ALA A 626 -27.10 -9.04 -2.24
C ALA A 626 -27.20 -8.80 -3.74
N ALA A 627 -26.96 -9.85 -4.52
CA ALA A 627 -27.22 -9.90 -5.94
C ALA A 627 -28.72 -10.05 -6.22
N GLU A 628 -29.13 -9.79 -7.46
CA GLU A 628 -30.47 -10.04 -7.97
C GLU A 628 -30.91 -11.51 -7.79
N SER A 629 -29.97 -12.45 -7.84
CA SER A 629 -30.21 -13.87 -7.58
C SER A 629 -30.55 -14.20 -6.12
N GLY A 630 -30.43 -13.22 -5.21
CA GLY A 630 -30.55 -13.41 -3.77
C GLY A 630 -29.25 -13.85 -3.08
N ALA A 631 -28.18 -14.11 -3.83
CA ALA A 631 -26.88 -14.47 -3.27
C ALA A 631 -26.31 -13.30 -2.44
N ALA A 632 -25.87 -13.57 -1.21
CA ALA A 632 -25.15 -12.61 -0.38
C ALA A 632 -23.72 -12.40 -0.91
N LEU A 633 -23.18 -11.19 -0.71
CA LEU A 633 -21.81 -10.87 -1.11
C LEU A 633 -20.82 -11.72 -0.31
N TRP A 634 -19.95 -12.44 -1.05
CA TRP A 634 -19.01 -13.39 -0.47
C TRP A 634 -18.03 -12.72 0.49
N SER A 635 -17.32 -11.69 0.03
CA SER A 635 -16.56 -10.78 0.90
C SER A 635 -16.93 -9.33 0.63
N THR A 636 -17.18 -8.57 1.69
CA THR A 636 -17.71 -7.20 1.62
C THR A 636 -16.62 -6.12 1.64
N GLU A 637 -15.36 -6.49 1.86
CA GLU A 637 -14.27 -5.57 2.18
C GLU A 637 -13.23 -5.52 1.06
N ALA A 638 -12.75 -4.32 0.76
CA ALA A 638 -11.68 -4.05 -0.18
C ALA A 638 -10.72 -3.00 0.40
N TRP A 639 -9.42 -3.28 0.37
CA TRP A 639 -8.40 -2.32 0.80
C TRP A 639 -7.63 -1.84 -0.43
N TYR A 640 -7.84 -0.59 -0.81
CA TYR A 640 -7.21 0.05 -1.96
C TYR A 640 -5.98 0.84 -1.52
N THR A 641 -4.80 0.57 -2.08
CA THR A 641 -3.61 1.42 -1.88
C THR A 641 -3.62 2.54 -2.91
N LEU A 642 -3.91 3.76 -2.47
CA LEU A 642 -4.10 4.94 -3.32
C LEU A 642 -2.82 5.77 -3.38
N ASN A 643 -1.83 5.32 -4.15
CA ASN A 643 -0.57 6.06 -4.33
C ASN A 643 -0.78 7.37 -5.10
N SER A 644 -1.72 7.41 -6.04
CA SER A 644 -2.05 8.58 -6.86
C SER A 644 -3.55 8.67 -7.14
N LEU A 645 -4.06 9.90 -7.21
CA LEU A 645 -5.44 10.20 -7.60
C LEU A 645 -5.60 10.17 -9.13
N VAL A 646 -6.75 9.70 -9.61
CA VAL A 646 -7.08 9.70 -11.05
C VAL A 646 -7.58 11.08 -11.47
N GLY A 647 -7.00 11.62 -12.55
CA GLY A 647 -7.34 12.96 -13.05
C GLY A 647 -6.87 14.11 -12.14
N GLY A 648 -6.13 13.80 -11.08
CA GLY A 648 -5.39 14.80 -10.31
C GLY A 648 -4.24 15.39 -11.13
N PRO A 649 -3.64 16.51 -10.69
CA PRO A 649 -2.36 16.96 -11.22
C PRO A 649 -1.34 15.80 -11.20
N PRO A 650 -0.26 15.87 -12.03
CA PRO A 650 0.73 14.81 -12.13
C PRO A 650 1.15 14.34 -10.73
N ALA A 651 1.47 13.05 -10.58
CA ALA A 651 1.86 12.47 -9.29
C ALA A 651 2.90 13.37 -8.62
N SER A 652 2.48 14.01 -7.54
CA SER A 652 3.35 14.86 -6.73
C SER A 652 3.92 13.99 -5.62
N THR A 653 5.23 14.06 -5.43
CA THR A 653 5.90 13.36 -4.33
C THR A 653 6.35 14.39 -3.32
N THR A 654 5.79 14.33 -2.12
CA THR A 654 6.22 15.18 -1.00
C THR A 654 7.32 14.48 -0.21
N TYR A 655 8.41 15.20 -0.01
CA TYR A 655 9.56 14.80 0.78
C TYR A 655 9.61 15.67 2.03
N GLU A 656 9.43 15.07 3.19
CA GLU A 656 9.45 15.76 4.48
C GLU A 656 10.89 16.19 4.83
N ALA A 657 11.07 17.44 5.25
CA ALA A 657 12.39 18.03 5.48
C ALA A 657 13.10 17.36 6.66
N GLU A 658 12.37 16.91 7.68
CA GLU A 658 12.93 16.20 8.83
C GLU A 658 13.43 14.79 8.51
N ARG A 659 13.17 14.29 7.28
CA ARG A 659 13.74 13.05 6.74
C ARG A 659 14.87 13.29 5.74
N ALA A 660 15.19 14.54 5.44
CA ALA A 660 16.27 14.89 4.53
C ALA A 660 17.64 14.82 5.22
N ALA A 661 18.71 14.77 4.44
CA ALA A 661 20.06 14.85 4.99
C ALA A 661 20.33 16.29 5.47
N LEU A 662 20.66 16.44 6.75
CA LEU A 662 20.91 17.74 7.40
C LEU A 662 22.40 17.95 7.65
N SER A 663 22.87 19.19 7.52
CA SER A 663 24.27 19.53 7.78
C SER A 663 24.44 20.97 8.29
N SER A 664 25.61 21.24 8.87
CA SER A 664 26.08 22.60 9.22
C SER A 664 25.11 23.39 10.10
N GLY A 665 24.47 22.72 11.06
CA GLY A 665 23.58 23.34 12.03
C GLY A 665 22.09 23.34 11.66
N ALA A 666 21.70 22.80 10.50
CA ALA A 666 20.31 22.47 10.23
C ALA A 666 19.86 21.31 11.14
N ALA A 667 18.71 21.44 11.80
CA ALA A 667 18.21 20.47 12.77
C ALA A 667 16.68 20.36 12.74
N THR A 668 16.13 19.24 13.23
CA THR A 668 14.69 19.02 13.29
C THR A 668 14.08 19.67 14.53
N ASN A 669 12.87 20.22 14.41
CA ASN A 669 12.15 20.90 15.49
C ASN A 669 10.62 20.76 15.34
N THR A 670 9.88 21.06 16.42
CA THR A 670 8.42 20.94 16.54
C THR A 670 7.77 22.10 17.31
N ASN A 671 8.54 23.15 17.63
CA ASN A 671 8.10 24.25 18.50
C ASN A 671 7.16 25.29 17.83
N HIS A 672 6.81 25.10 16.56
CA HIS A 672 5.82 25.90 15.83
C HIS A 672 4.73 25.00 15.28
N LYS A 673 3.50 25.49 15.12
CA LYS A 673 2.37 24.66 14.65
C LYS A 673 2.24 24.72 13.12
N GLY A 674 1.48 23.78 12.55
CA GLY A 674 1.07 23.83 11.15
C GLY A 674 2.07 23.23 10.14
N TYR A 675 3.15 22.59 10.58
CA TYR A 675 4.05 21.80 9.73
C TYR A 675 3.42 20.45 9.31
N THR A 676 3.97 19.80 8.27
CA THR A 676 3.61 18.43 7.85
C THR A 676 4.54 17.40 8.46
N GLY A 677 4.20 16.12 8.38
CA GLY A 677 5.05 15.07 8.92
C GLY A 677 5.17 15.10 10.46
N THR A 678 6.39 14.89 10.94
CA THR A 678 6.72 14.75 12.38
C THR A 678 7.44 15.96 12.96
N GLY A 679 7.86 16.88 12.11
CA GLY A 679 8.55 18.12 12.48
C GLY A 679 8.89 18.92 11.24
N PHE A 680 9.72 19.94 11.40
CA PHE A 680 10.30 20.73 10.32
C PHE A 680 11.79 20.93 10.58
N VAL A 681 12.51 21.58 9.68
CA VAL A 681 13.93 21.90 9.82
C VAL A 681 14.15 23.40 10.00
N ASP A 682 14.88 23.78 11.04
CA ASP A 682 15.36 25.14 11.29
C ASP A 682 16.90 25.20 11.22
N GLY A 683 17.53 26.19 11.85
CA GLY A 683 19.00 26.29 11.94
C GLY A 683 19.67 27.14 10.87
N TYR A 684 18.89 27.77 9.99
CA TYR A 684 19.33 28.65 8.89
C TYR A 684 19.91 30.00 9.34
N TRP A 685 20.30 30.13 10.61
CA TRP A 685 21.18 31.18 11.14
C TRP A 685 22.67 30.75 11.16
N ASN A 686 22.94 29.46 10.97
CA ASN A 686 24.31 28.93 10.87
C ASN A 686 24.76 28.92 9.42
N GLN A 687 25.77 29.72 9.07
CA GLN A 687 26.30 29.77 7.70
C GLN A 687 26.64 28.36 7.18
N GLY A 688 26.09 28.01 6.01
CA GLY A 688 26.27 26.70 5.39
C GLY A 688 25.23 25.65 5.80
N ALA A 689 24.32 25.95 6.74
CA ALA A 689 23.19 25.08 7.09
C ALA A 689 22.46 24.64 5.82
N ALA A 690 22.22 23.33 5.69
CA ALA A 690 21.59 22.76 4.50
C ALA A 690 20.62 21.62 4.83
N THR A 691 19.46 21.65 4.18
CA THR A 691 18.54 20.52 4.05
C THR A 691 18.68 19.96 2.63
N THR A 692 19.11 18.70 2.51
CA THR A 692 19.32 18.02 1.22
C THR A 692 18.32 16.90 1.04
N PHE A 693 17.33 17.14 0.18
CA PHE A 693 16.33 16.17 -0.22
C PHE A 693 16.93 15.21 -1.25
N THR A 694 16.85 13.90 -0.98
CA THR A 694 17.09 12.88 -2.00
C THR A 694 15.76 12.56 -2.66
N VAL A 695 15.63 12.94 -3.93
CA VAL A 695 14.38 12.86 -4.68
C VAL A 695 14.52 11.93 -5.86
N ASN A 696 13.43 11.33 -6.31
CA ASN A 696 13.41 10.50 -7.51
C ASN A 696 12.55 11.16 -8.59
N ALA A 697 13.14 11.35 -9.77
CA ALA A 697 12.47 11.84 -10.97
C ALA A 697 12.27 10.67 -11.95
N PRO A 698 11.02 10.23 -12.24
CA PRO A 698 10.77 9.10 -13.14
C PRO A 698 11.41 9.23 -14.52
N LYS A 699 11.58 10.48 -15.01
CA LYS A 699 12.24 10.79 -16.27
C LYS A 699 13.09 12.05 -16.11
N ALA A 700 14.05 12.25 -17.02
CA ALA A 700 14.80 13.50 -17.05
C ALA A 700 13.88 14.63 -17.56
N GLY A 701 13.96 15.80 -16.95
CA GLY A 701 13.14 16.94 -17.37
C GLY A 701 12.98 18.01 -16.30
N ALA A 702 12.13 18.98 -16.60
CA ALA A 702 11.70 20.00 -15.66
C ALA A 702 10.69 19.42 -14.67
N TYR A 703 10.88 19.75 -13.39
CA TYR A 703 9.96 19.44 -12.31
C TYR A 703 9.61 20.74 -11.58
N ASN A 704 8.35 20.89 -11.20
CA ASN A 704 7.94 21.89 -10.23
C ASN A 704 8.31 21.38 -8.83
N ALA A 705 9.18 22.13 -8.16
CA ALA A 705 9.67 21.90 -6.82
C ALA A 705 9.06 22.95 -5.89
N ALA A 706 7.97 22.58 -5.25
CA ALA A 706 7.21 23.41 -4.32
C ALA A 706 7.77 23.24 -2.90
N LEU A 707 8.63 24.17 -2.48
CA LEU A 707 9.17 24.19 -1.12
C LEU A 707 8.14 24.80 -0.16
N ARG A 708 7.71 24.04 0.84
CA ARG A 708 6.90 24.55 1.96
C ARG A 708 7.81 25.09 3.06
N TYR A 709 7.57 26.32 3.49
CA TYR A 709 8.44 27.05 4.40
C TYR A 709 7.66 27.99 5.33
N SER A 710 8.31 28.40 6.42
CA SER A 710 7.88 29.53 7.25
C SER A 710 8.98 30.58 7.33
N ASN A 711 8.59 31.85 7.20
CA ASN A 711 9.47 33.02 7.30
C ASN A 711 8.81 34.07 8.20
N GLY A 712 8.99 33.89 9.51
CA GLY A 712 8.49 34.82 10.52
C GLY A 712 9.26 36.15 10.59
N PRO A 713 8.76 37.11 11.39
CA PRO A 713 9.23 38.50 11.40
C PRO A 713 10.60 38.70 12.08
N ASP A 714 11.12 37.69 12.78
CA ASP A 714 12.40 37.77 13.48
C ASP A 714 13.53 37.13 12.63
N PRO A 715 14.80 37.60 12.75
CA PRO A 715 15.22 38.81 13.45
C PRO A 715 14.84 40.11 12.69
N ALA A 716 14.33 39.99 11.47
CA ALA A 716 13.88 41.12 10.66
C ALA A 716 12.71 40.72 9.73
N PRO A 717 11.73 41.61 9.53
CA PRO A 717 10.60 41.35 8.64
C PRO A 717 11.01 41.42 7.17
N GLY A 718 10.18 40.85 6.30
CA GLY A 718 10.32 40.93 4.85
C GLY A 718 10.73 39.61 4.18
N THR A 719 11.06 39.69 2.89
CA THR A 719 11.46 38.52 2.09
C THR A 719 12.87 38.09 2.46
N LYS A 720 13.03 36.82 2.86
CA LYS A 720 14.34 36.20 3.12
C LYS A 720 14.73 35.29 1.95
N SER A 721 15.92 34.70 2.00
CA SER A 721 16.41 33.85 0.91
C SER A 721 17.29 32.71 1.40
N VAL A 722 17.30 31.64 0.61
CA VAL A 722 18.24 30.51 0.67
C VAL A 722 18.64 30.13 -0.76
N THR A 723 19.79 29.50 -0.94
CA THR A 723 20.28 29.07 -2.25
C THR A 723 19.90 27.61 -2.52
N VAL A 724 19.35 27.32 -3.71
CA VAL A 724 19.05 25.95 -4.15
C VAL A 724 20.16 25.38 -5.04
N TYR A 725 20.52 24.13 -4.75
CA TYR A 725 21.45 23.30 -5.51
C TYR A 725 20.73 22.06 -6.03
N VAL A 726 21.07 21.62 -7.24
CA VAL A 726 20.61 20.35 -7.80
C VAL A 726 21.82 19.50 -8.16
N ASN A 727 21.92 18.30 -7.59
CA ASN A 727 23.04 17.37 -7.81
C ASN A 727 24.41 18.01 -7.55
N GLY A 728 24.52 18.82 -6.49
CA GLY A 728 25.72 19.55 -6.11
C GLY A 728 26.00 20.83 -6.91
N THR A 729 25.21 21.13 -7.95
CA THR A 729 25.36 22.33 -8.77
C THR A 729 24.46 23.45 -8.28
N LYS A 730 25.01 24.65 -8.04
CA LYS A 730 24.23 25.85 -7.67
C LYS A 730 23.28 26.21 -8.82
N VAL A 731 21.98 26.32 -8.53
CA VAL A 731 20.97 26.65 -9.54
C VAL A 731 20.56 28.11 -9.42
N LYS A 732 20.04 28.53 -8.26
CA LYS A 732 19.58 29.90 -8.04
C LYS A 732 19.46 30.25 -6.55
N GLN A 733 19.30 31.54 -6.25
CA GLN A 733 18.82 32.01 -4.97
C GLN A 733 17.29 32.04 -4.99
N VAL A 734 16.67 31.43 -3.97
CA VAL A 734 15.22 31.34 -3.81
C VAL A 734 14.79 32.42 -2.82
N ARG A 735 13.77 33.20 -3.20
CA ARG A 735 13.21 34.26 -2.35
C ARG A 735 11.95 33.75 -1.66
N LEU A 736 11.92 33.87 -0.34
CA LEU A 736 10.89 33.37 0.55
C LEU A 736 10.15 34.56 1.17
N ALA A 737 8.93 34.82 0.70
CA ALA A 737 8.11 35.93 1.19
C ALA A 737 7.80 35.82 2.68
N SER A 738 7.52 36.93 3.35
CA SER A 738 7.12 36.90 4.76
C SER A 738 5.83 36.09 4.94
N THR A 739 5.79 35.22 5.95
CA THR A 739 4.57 34.51 6.37
C THR A 739 3.83 35.24 7.50
N GLY A 740 4.34 36.40 7.93
CA GLY A 740 3.77 37.20 9.02
C GLY A 740 4.06 36.66 10.43
N ASN A 741 4.07 35.34 10.62
CA ASN A 741 4.47 34.64 11.84
C ASN A 741 5.04 33.24 11.53
N TRP A 742 5.63 32.59 12.55
CA TRP A 742 6.29 31.29 12.45
C TRP A 742 5.35 30.07 12.41
N ASP A 743 4.09 30.23 12.84
CA ASP A 743 3.07 29.16 12.78
C ASP A 743 2.34 29.13 11.42
N THR A 744 2.61 30.11 10.57
CA THR A 744 2.05 30.23 9.23
C THR A 744 3.06 29.75 8.21
N TRP A 745 2.62 28.90 7.30
CA TRP A 745 3.44 28.25 6.29
C TRP A 745 2.97 28.65 4.89
N ASN A 746 3.90 28.85 3.98
CA ASN A 746 3.64 29.16 2.59
C ASN A 746 4.47 28.26 1.68
N THR A 747 4.17 28.28 0.38
CA THR A 747 4.85 27.45 -0.62
C THR A 747 5.55 28.33 -1.63
N GLN A 748 6.82 28.03 -1.90
CA GLN A 748 7.63 28.66 -2.94
C GLN A 748 7.84 27.64 -4.08
N PRO A 749 7.12 27.77 -5.21
CA PRO A 749 7.33 26.91 -6.36
C PRO A 749 8.56 27.35 -7.16
N ASP A 750 9.35 26.37 -7.59
CA ASP A 750 10.52 26.57 -8.45
C ASP A 750 10.60 25.49 -9.52
N THR A 751 10.89 25.85 -10.78
CA THR A 751 11.21 24.84 -11.79
C THR A 751 12.67 24.39 -11.66
N LEU A 752 12.90 23.10 -11.43
CA LEU A 752 14.22 22.48 -11.36
C LEU A 752 14.38 21.41 -12.43
N ASN A 753 15.52 21.40 -13.12
CA ASN A 753 15.84 20.35 -14.09
C ASN A 753 16.47 19.17 -13.37
N LEU A 754 15.82 18.01 -13.44
CA LEU A 754 16.25 16.77 -12.79
C LEU A 754 16.69 15.74 -13.84
N LYS A 755 17.67 14.91 -13.49
CA LYS A 755 18.05 13.71 -14.27
C LYS A 755 17.02 12.61 -14.00
N ALA A 756 16.87 11.65 -14.92
CA ALA A 756 16.07 10.46 -14.62
C ALA A 756 16.70 9.69 -13.44
N GLY A 757 15.86 9.19 -12.54
CA GLY A 757 16.29 8.51 -11.32
C GLY A 757 16.55 9.45 -10.15
N SER A 758 17.50 9.09 -9.29
CA SER A 758 17.79 9.83 -8.07
C SER A 758 18.49 11.16 -8.35
N ASN A 759 18.03 12.20 -7.68
CA ASN A 759 18.63 13.53 -7.66
C ASN A 759 18.77 14.01 -6.21
N THR A 760 19.66 14.96 -5.97
CA THR A 760 19.67 15.73 -4.73
C THR A 760 19.21 17.16 -4.99
N ILE A 761 18.34 17.68 -4.14
CA ILE A 761 17.94 19.09 -4.11
C ILE A 761 18.30 19.62 -2.74
N SER A 762 19.24 20.55 -2.67
CA SER A 762 19.69 21.15 -1.40
C SER A 762 19.26 22.60 -1.31
N TYR A 763 18.60 22.97 -0.22
CA TYR A 763 18.40 24.36 0.15
C TYR A 763 19.44 24.71 1.22
N ARG A 764 20.29 25.70 0.93
CA ARG A 764 21.45 26.04 1.75
C ARG A 764 21.50 27.51 2.09
N TYR A 765 21.87 27.84 3.32
CA TYR A 765 22.20 29.20 3.73
C TYR A 765 23.62 29.56 3.25
N ASP A 766 23.73 30.19 2.07
CA ASP A 766 25.00 30.62 1.46
C ASP A 766 25.39 32.06 1.82
N THR A 767 26.64 32.43 1.54
CA THR A 767 27.06 33.83 1.61
C THR A 767 26.24 34.64 0.61
N GLY A 768 25.57 35.69 1.09
CA GLY A 768 24.65 36.52 0.31
C GLY A 768 23.17 36.17 0.48
N ASP A 769 22.85 35.11 1.22
CA ASP A 769 21.48 34.83 1.65
C ASP A 769 21.09 35.60 2.91
N ALA A 770 19.79 35.82 3.11
CA ALA A 770 19.27 36.37 4.36
C ALA A 770 19.10 35.31 5.46
N GLY A 771 18.88 34.04 5.11
CA GLY A 771 18.75 32.93 6.07
C GLY A 771 17.52 33.05 6.97
N ASN A 772 17.61 32.48 8.18
CA ASN A 772 16.60 32.47 9.24
C ASN A 772 15.16 32.16 8.76
N VAL A 773 14.96 30.95 8.25
CA VAL A 773 13.70 30.38 7.78
C VAL A 773 13.54 28.95 8.28
N ASN A 774 12.31 28.44 8.31
CA ASN A 774 12.01 27.04 8.61
C ASN A 774 11.57 26.34 7.32
N LEU A 775 12.12 25.15 7.03
CA LEU A 775 11.74 24.33 5.88
C LEU A 775 10.97 23.11 6.36
N ASP A 776 9.83 22.84 5.74
CA ASP A 776 8.92 21.79 6.18
C ASP A 776 8.89 20.61 5.22
N SER A 777 8.63 20.86 3.94
CA SER A 777 8.58 19.79 2.95
C SER A 777 8.88 20.30 1.55
N LEU A 778 9.29 19.39 0.68
CA LEU A 778 9.48 19.65 -0.74
C LEU A 778 8.52 18.77 -1.55
N THR A 779 7.61 19.38 -2.30
CA THR A 779 6.72 18.65 -3.19
C THR A 779 7.23 18.74 -4.62
N LEU A 780 7.53 17.59 -5.22
CA LEU A 780 7.95 17.50 -6.61
C LEU A 780 6.84 16.98 -7.50
N THR A 781 6.53 17.75 -8.52
CA THR A 781 5.57 17.40 -9.57
C THR A 781 6.28 17.49 -10.91
N GLU A 782 6.14 16.47 -11.75
CA GLU A 782 6.65 16.54 -13.12
C GLU A 782 5.98 17.69 -13.87
N SER A 783 6.77 18.59 -14.47
CA SER A 783 6.21 19.66 -15.29
C SER A 783 5.63 19.04 -16.56
N GLN A 784 4.31 19.10 -16.71
CA GLN A 784 3.61 18.58 -17.87
C GLN A 784 3.06 19.72 -18.73
N ARG A 785 3.36 19.65 -20.03
CA ARG A 785 2.70 20.48 -21.03
C ARG A 785 1.32 19.91 -21.32
N VAL A 786 0.29 20.67 -20.98
CA VAL A 786 -1.08 20.45 -21.43
C VAL A 786 -1.19 21.03 -22.84
N GLN A 787 -1.34 20.17 -23.83
CA GLN A 787 -1.59 20.60 -25.21
C GLN A 787 -3.04 21.10 -25.32
N LEU A 788 -3.22 22.40 -25.52
CA LEU A 788 -4.54 23.01 -25.67
C LEU A 788 -5.03 22.93 -27.13
N PHE A 789 -4.13 23.01 -28.11
CA PHE A 789 -4.49 22.80 -29.51
C PHE A 789 -3.29 22.30 -30.31
N LYS A 790 -3.46 21.17 -31.02
CA LYS A 790 -2.42 20.52 -31.86
C LYS A 790 -2.72 20.54 -33.36
N GLY A 791 -3.72 21.32 -33.77
CA GLY A 791 -4.12 21.44 -35.18
C GLY A 791 -5.26 20.54 -35.65
N THR A 792 -5.85 19.71 -34.77
CA THR A 792 -6.84 18.70 -35.18
C THR A 792 -8.26 18.96 -34.66
N ASP A 793 -8.41 19.36 -33.41
CA ASP A 793 -9.72 19.43 -32.73
C ASP A 793 -9.70 20.45 -31.59
N LEU A 794 -10.90 20.89 -31.18
CA LEU A 794 -11.13 21.88 -30.14
C LEU A 794 -11.49 21.26 -28.79
N ASN A 795 -11.06 20.03 -28.50
CA ASN A 795 -11.54 19.29 -27.32
C ASN A 795 -11.25 19.98 -25.99
N ALA A 796 -10.15 20.75 -25.89
CA ALA A 796 -9.78 21.53 -24.71
C ALA A 796 -10.60 22.82 -24.53
N TRP A 797 -11.41 23.20 -25.53
CA TRP A 797 -12.06 24.50 -25.62
C TRP A 797 -13.59 24.38 -25.54
N GLU A 798 -14.22 25.42 -25.02
CA GLU A 798 -15.66 25.65 -25.02
C GLU A 798 -15.97 27.11 -25.35
N LYS A 799 -17.20 27.41 -25.78
CA LYS A 799 -17.62 28.80 -25.97
C LYS A 799 -17.68 29.50 -24.63
N ARG A 800 -17.25 30.76 -24.57
CA ARG A 800 -17.42 31.58 -23.36
C ARG A 800 -18.89 31.73 -22.96
N ALA A 801 -19.79 31.79 -23.95
CA ALA A 801 -21.24 31.82 -23.76
C ALA A 801 -21.88 30.46 -23.36
N GLY A 802 -21.08 29.39 -23.27
CA GLY A 802 -21.53 28.03 -23.00
C GLY A 802 -21.74 27.18 -24.25
N GLY A 803 -21.47 25.88 -24.13
CA GLY A 803 -21.54 24.90 -25.23
C GLY A 803 -20.19 24.62 -25.91
N ALA A 804 -20.18 23.67 -26.84
CA ALA A 804 -18.97 23.25 -27.53
C ALA A 804 -18.37 24.37 -28.40
N ALA A 805 -17.04 24.49 -28.42
CA ALA A 805 -16.34 25.43 -29.31
C ALA A 805 -16.56 25.05 -30.79
N THR A 806 -16.76 26.07 -31.64
CA THR A 806 -17.12 25.88 -33.06
C THR A 806 -16.23 26.65 -34.03
N TRP A 807 -15.07 27.13 -33.59
CA TRP A 807 -14.11 27.80 -34.47
C TRP A 807 -13.72 26.86 -35.64
N PRO A 808 -13.68 27.35 -36.89
CA PRO A 808 -13.25 26.54 -38.02
C PRO A 808 -11.83 26.02 -37.82
N VAL A 809 -11.61 24.71 -38.04
CA VAL A 809 -10.28 24.09 -38.00
C VAL A 809 -9.90 23.62 -39.40
N SER A 810 -8.80 24.15 -39.94
CA SER A 810 -8.28 23.76 -41.24
C SER A 810 -6.77 23.97 -41.33
N GLY A 811 -6.07 23.14 -42.10
CA GLY A 811 -4.62 23.30 -42.32
C GLY A 811 -3.76 23.25 -41.05
N GLY A 812 -4.23 22.64 -39.97
CA GLY A 812 -3.54 22.60 -38.68
C GLY A 812 -3.73 23.84 -37.80
N ALA A 813 -4.62 24.75 -38.16
CA ALA A 813 -4.92 25.98 -37.44
C ALA A 813 -6.41 26.09 -37.10
N MET A 814 -6.74 26.82 -36.04
CA MET A 814 -8.10 27.27 -35.74
C MET A 814 -8.24 28.76 -36.06
N GLU A 815 -9.34 29.13 -36.69
CA GLU A 815 -9.65 30.51 -37.07
C GLU A 815 -10.62 31.13 -36.07
N SER A 816 -10.31 32.35 -35.62
CA SER A 816 -11.13 33.10 -34.66
C SER A 816 -12.46 33.51 -35.29
N ASN A 817 -13.47 32.64 -35.22
CA ASN A 817 -14.78 32.89 -35.81
C ASN A 817 -15.89 32.13 -35.06
N GLY A 818 -16.87 32.87 -34.54
CA GLY A 818 -18.06 32.34 -33.89
C GLY A 818 -18.15 32.64 -32.38
N GLY A 819 -17.49 33.72 -31.94
CA GLY A 819 -17.43 34.21 -30.57
C GLY A 819 -16.26 33.63 -29.76
N ASP A 820 -15.93 34.28 -28.63
CA ASP A 820 -14.84 33.87 -27.73
C ASP A 820 -14.89 32.39 -27.36
N ILE A 821 -13.71 31.76 -27.36
CA ILE A 821 -13.51 30.43 -26.79
C ILE A 821 -12.61 30.50 -25.56
N ARG A 822 -12.84 29.60 -24.62
CA ARG A 822 -12.01 29.45 -23.43
C ARG A 822 -11.66 28.01 -23.17
N THR A 823 -10.59 27.77 -22.43
CA THR A 823 -10.23 26.43 -21.99
C THR A 823 -11.25 25.91 -20.99
N LYS A 824 -11.59 24.61 -21.08
CA LYS A 824 -12.41 23.90 -20.09
C LYS A 824 -11.68 23.78 -18.74
N GLN A 825 -10.36 23.62 -18.80
CA GLN A 825 -9.48 23.60 -17.63
C GLN A 825 -9.12 25.03 -17.21
N GLN A 826 -8.95 25.23 -15.90
CA GLN A 826 -8.51 26.48 -15.30
C GLN A 826 -7.07 26.35 -14.80
N PHE A 827 -6.32 27.45 -14.86
CA PHE A 827 -4.88 27.49 -14.58
C PHE A 827 -4.52 28.58 -13.56
N GLY A 828 -3.60 28.25 -12.64
CA GLY A 828 -3.00 29.18 -11.68
C GLY A 828 -1.81 29.91 -12.29
N ASP A 829 -0.61 29.64 -11.79
CA ASP A 829 0.63 30.06 -12.42
C ASP A 829 1.01 29.10 -13.56
N PHE A 830 1.52 29.64 -14.67
CA PHE A 830 1.86 28.82 -15.83
C PHE A 830 2.89 29.45 -16.76
N ARG A 831 3.46 28.61 -17.64
CA ARG A 831 4.03 29.03 -18.92
C ARG A 831 3.06 28.70 -20.04
N LEU A 832 2.88 29.60 -20.99
CA LEU A 832 2.01 29.42 -22.16
C LEU A 832 2.84 29.64 -23.42
N HIS A 833 2.62 28.81 -24.42
CA HIS A 833 3.07 29.05 -25.79
C HIS A 833 1.86 29.10 -26.70
N ALA A 834 1.82 30.08 -27.58
CA ALA A 834 0.83 30.19 -28.63
C ALA A 834 1.48 30.66 -29.93
N GLU A 835 1.20 29.94 -31.02
CA GLU A 835 1.48 30.43 -32.37
C GLU A 835 0.23 31.10 -32.93
N TRP A 836 0.39 32.28 -33.52
CA TRP A 836 -0.69 33.06 -34.11
C TRP A 836 -0.30 33.61 -35.47
N ASN A 837 -1.30 33.94 -36.28
CA ASN A 837 -1.13 34.42 -37.64
C ASN A 837 -2.23 35.41 -38.00
N GLU A 838 -1.81 36.54 -38.56
CA GLU A 838 -2.70 37.57 -39.10
C GLU A 838 -2.82 37.44 -40.61
N PRO A 839 -4.03 37.56 -41.18
CA PRO A 839 -4.22 37.61 -42.61
C PRO A 839 -3.77 38.96 -43.18
N ASN A 840 -3.58 39.00 -44.50
CA ASN A 840 -3.18 40.22 -45.18
C ASN A 840 -4.40 41.12 -45.42
N TYR A 841 -4.57 42.14 -44.59
CA TYR A 841 -5.66 43.10 -44.70
C TYR A 841 -5.41 44.17 -45.77
N PRO A 842 -6.45 44.56 -46.53
CA PRO A 842 -6.39 45.70 -47.45
C PRO A 842 -5.88 46.99 -46.76
N PRO A 843 -5.18 47.89 -47.47
CA PRO A 843 -4.62 49.11 -46.88
C PRO A 843 -5.64 50.04 -46.18
N GLU A 844 -6.91 49.97 -46.56
CA GLU A 844 -8.01 50.75 -45.98
C GLU A 844 -8.45 50.27 -44.58
N VAL A 845 -8.12 49.03 -44.21
CA VAL A 845 -8.38 48.49 -42.86
C VAL A 845 -7.22 48.90 -41.96
N THR A 846 -7.48 49.72 -40.94
CA THR A 846 -6.45 50.33 -40.10
C THR A 846 -6.77 50.21 -38.60
N GLY A 847 -5.75 50.33 -37.76
CA GLY A 847 -5.88 50.30 -36.31
C GLY A 847 -6.50 48.99 -35.79
N GLN A 848 -7.39 49.13 -34.80
CA GLN A 848 -8.03 48.00 -34.09
C GLN A 848 -9.03 47.17 -34.94
N GLN A 849 -9.19 47.46 -36.23
CA GLN A 849 -9.99 46.64 -37.15
C GLN A 849 -9.12 45.70 -37.99
N ARG A 850 -7.80 45.79 -37.82
CA ARG A 850 -6.80 45.08 -38.63
C ARG A 850 -6.37 43.79 -37.92
N GLY A 851 -7.31 42.86 -37.79
CA GLY A 851 -7.07 41.53 -37.21
C GLY A 851 -7.06 41.51 -35.69
N ASN A 852 -8.08 42.11 -35.07
CA ASN A 852 -8.09 42.24 -33.62
C ASN A 852 -8.47 40.93 -32.93
N SER A 853 -7.64 40.53 -31.98
CA SER A 853 -7.88 39.41 -31.08
C SER A 853 -7.06 39.59 -29.80
N GLY A 854 -7.16 38.62 -28.89
CA GLY A 854 -6.47 38.67 -27.62
C GLY A 854 -6.33 37.29 -26.99
N ILE A 855 -5.22 37.10 -26.28
CA ILE A 855 -4.99 35.96 -25.40
C ILE A 855 -5.16 36.43 -23.96
N TYR A 856 -6.29 36.06 -23.35
CA TYR A 856 -6.56 36.39 -21.95
C TYR A 856 -6.01 35.32 -21.00
N LEU A 857 -5.11 35.73 -20.13
CA LEU A 857 -4.55 35.00 -19.01
C LEU A 857 -5.58 35.02 -17.86
N GLN A 858 -6.06 33.85 -17.45
CA GLN A 858 -7.13 33.66 -16.44
C GLN A 858 -8.47 34.36 -16.74
N GLU A 859 -8.78 34.67 -18.01
CA GLU A 859 -9.88 35.57 -18.41
C GLU A 859 -9.80 36.97 -17.78
N ARG A 860 -8.61 37.36 -17.29
CA ARG A 860 -8.40 38.59 -16.51
C ARG A 860 -7.45 39.58 -17.18
N TYR A 861 -6.37 39.08 -17.79
CA TYR A 861 -5.29 39.92 -18.33
C TYR A 861 -5.02 39.56 -19.79
N GLU A 862 -5.17 40.53 -20.69
CA GLU A 862 -5.11 40.36 -22.13
C GLU A 862 -3.72 40.70 -22.66
N LEU A 863 -3.16 39.74 -23.39
CA LEU A 863 -2.04 39.95 -24.28
C LEU A 863 -2.60 40.15 -25.70
N GLN A 864 -2.37 41.32 -26.26
CA GLN A 864 -2.99 41.74 -27.51
C GLN A 864 -2.44 40.97 -28.73
N VAL A 865 -3.36 40.58 -29.62
CA VAL A 865 -3.08 40.02 -30.95
C VAL A 865 -3.64 40.99 -31.99
N LEU A 866 -2.77 41.47 -32.89
CA LEU A 866 -3.12 42.46 -33.91
C LEU A 866 -2.11 42.44 -35.06
N GLU A 867 -2.51 42.91 -36.23
CA GLU A 867 -1.60 43.14 -37.36
C GLU A 867 -0.84 44.47 -37.18
N SER A 868 0.33 44.40 -36.54
CA SER A 868 1.19 45.57 -36.28
C SER A 868 2.48 45.60 -37.13
N PHE A 869 2.55 44.89 -38.27
CA PHE A 869 3.77 44.86 -39.10
C PHE A 869 4.09 46.22 -39.70
N GLY A 870 5.32 46.69 -39.45
CA GLY A 870 5.78 48.00 -39.94
C GLY A 870 5.26 49.18 -39.12
N ASP A 871 4.46 48.96 -38.07
CA ASP A 871 4.12 50.02 -37.13
C ASP A 871 5.33 50.40 -36.28
N THR A 872 5.61 51.69 -36.24
CA THR A 872 6.75 52.27 -35.49
C THR A 872 6.31 52.91 -34.16
N THR A 873 5.00 52.97 -33.90
CA THR A 873 4.44 53.54 -32.68
C THR A 873 4.13 52.42 -31.69
N LEU A 874 4.89 52.35 -30.59
CA LEU A 874 4.60 51.39 -29.52
C LEU A 874 3.46 51.92 -28.65
N ALA A 875 2.27 51.33 -28.78
CA ALA A 875 1.10 51.67 -27.97
C ALA A 875 0.61 50.49 -27.13
N ASN A 876 -0.17 50.77 -26.08
CA ASN A 876 -0.69 49.77 -25.14
C ASN A 876 -1.92 49.01 -25.67
N ASN A 877 -2.23 49.14 -26.95
CA ASN A 877 -3.30 48.46 -27.67
C ASN A 877 -2.82 47.81 -28.98
N GLU A 878 -1.50 47.77 -29.22
CA GLU A 878 -0.89 47.08 -30.37
C GLU A 878 -0.48 45.65 -30.02
N ALA A 879 -0.12 44.84 -31.02
CA ALA A 879 0.34 43.47 -30.79
C ALA A 879 1.48 43.41 -29.77
N GLY A 880 1.38 42.46 -28.85
CA GLY A 880 2.37 42.24 -27.79
C GLY A 880 2.16 43.12 -26.56
N ALA A 881 1.21 44.06 -26.59
CA ALA A 881 0.85 44.87 -25.43
C ALA A 881 0.11 44.06 -24.37
N ILE A 882 0.33 44.42 -23.09
CA ILE A 882 -0.63 44.13 -22.02
C ILE A 882 -1.74 45.17 -22.18
N TYR A 883 -2.88 44.75 -22.75
CA TYR A 883 -3.88 45.66 -23.30
C TYR A 883 -4.29 46.74 -22.29
N SER A 884 -4.32 48.00 -22.72
CA SER A 884 -4.59 49.22 -21.93
C SER A 884 -3.60 49.54 -20.79
N LYS A 885 -2.68 48.63 -20.46
CA LYS A 885 -1.76 48.77 -19.31
C LYS A 885 -0.35 49.16 -19.74
N ARG A 886 0.21 48.47 -20.73
CA ARG A 886 1.61 48.67 -21.12
C ARG A 886 1.88 48.27 -22.57
N ALA A 887 2.53 49.17 -23.33
CA ALA A 887 3.07 48.87 -24.65
C ALA A 887 4.26 47.89 -24.56
N PRO A 888 4.48 47.03 -25.56
CA PRO A 888 5.66 46.16 -25.60
C PRO A 888 6.93 47.01 -25.70
N ASP A 889 8.04 46.52 -25.15
CA ASP A 889 9.32 47.24 -25.22
C ASP A 889 9.85 47.37 -26.65
N ARG A 890 9.40 46.48 -27.56
CA ARG A 890 9.74 46.45 -29.00
C ARG A 890 8.59 45.84 -29.80
N ASN A 891 8.37 46.34 -31.02
CA ASN A 891 7.52 45.69 -32.00
C ASN A 891 8.32 44.57 -32.68
N MET A 892 7.87 43.33 -32.54
CA MET A 892 8.50 42.15 -33.15
C MET A 892 7.61 41.51 -34.22
N ALA A 893 6.62 42.24 -34.75
CA ALA A 893 5.72 41.77 -35.78
C ALA A 893 6.47 41.38 -37.06
N THR A 894 6.05 40.27 -37.66
CA THR A 894 6.45 39.86 -39.02
C THR A 894 5.36 40.17 -40.03
N ALA A 895 5.70 40.16 -41.32
CA ALA A 895 4.74 40.43 -42.39
C ALA A 895 3.47 39.58 -42.29
N PRO A 896 2.28 40.11 -42.66
CA PRO A 896 1.03 39.37 -42.68
C PRO A 896 1.15 38.04 -43.44
N GLY A 897 0.41 37.02 -43.00
CA GLY A 897 0.52 35.66 -43.52
C GLY A 897 1.71 34.86 -42.96
N THR A 898 2.55 35.46 -42.10
CA THR A 898 3.63 34.76 -41.39
C THR A 898 3.19 34.34 -39.99
N TRP A 899 3.56 33.13 -39.56
CA TRP A 899 3.29 32.66 -38.20
C TRP A 899 4.24 33.30 -37.20
N GLN A 900 3.69 33.71 -36.07
CA GLN A 900 4.36 34.40 -34.97
C GLN A 900 4.14 33.66 -33.66
N THR A 901 4.96 33.96 -32.64
CA THR A 901 4.97 33.24 -31.37
C THR A 901 4.88 34.18 -30.19
N TYR A 902 4.06 33.82 -29.20
CA TYR A 902 4.15 34.31 -27.84
C TYR A 902 4.52 33.17 -26.90
N ASP A 903 5.64 33.33 -26.18
CA ASP A 903 5.97 32.54 -25.00
C ASP A 903 5.78 33.42 -23.76
N VAL A 904 4.85 33.02 -22.90
CA VAL A 904 4.41 33.79 -21.73
C VAL A 904 4.75 33.03 -20.46
N THR A 905 5.37 33.69 -19.49
CA THR A 905 5.43 33.20 -18.10
C THR A 905 4.54 34.09 -17.25
N PHE A 906 3.53 33.48 -16.62
CA PHE A 906 2.50 34.19 -15.88
C PHE A 906 2.43 33.72 -14.43
N ARG A 907 2.42 34.69 -13.50
CA ARG A 907 2.16 34.49 -12.08
C ARG A 907 0.85 35.19 -11.71
N ALA A 908 -0.12 34.44 -11.23
CA ALA A 908 -1.41 34.99 -10.82
C ALA A 908 -1.25 35.98 -9.64
N ALA A 909 -2.22 36.89 -9.48
CA ALA A 909 -2.30 37.75 -8.30
C ALA A 909 -2.40 36.90 -7.01
N ARG A 910 -1.86 37.40 -5.89
CA ARG A 910 -1.89 36.72 -4.60
C ARG A 910 -2.89 37.37 -3.67
N PHE A 911 -3.48 36.54 -2.81
CA PHE A 911 -4.51 36.94 -1.85
C PHE A 911 -4.20 36.31 -0.48
N ASP A 912 -4.60 36.98 0.60
CA ASP A 912 -4.55 36.41 1.94
C ASP A 912 -5.76 35.48 2.22
N GLY A 913 -5.76 34.83 3.39
CA GLY A 913 -6.86 33.95 3.81
C GLY A 913 -8.20 34.66 4.06
N ALA A 914 -8.22 35.99 4.12
CA ALA A 914 -9.43 36.81 4.21
C ALA A 914 -9.93 37.28 2.83
N GLY A 915 -9.21 36.94 1.75
CA GLY A 915 -9.55 37.30 0.38
C GLY A 915 -9.06 38.68 -0.06
N ASN A 916 -8.19 39.36 0.69
CA ASN A 916 -7.59 40.62 0.27
C ASN A 916 -6.41 40.38 -0.66
N LYS A 917 -6.27 41.18 -1.72
CA LYS A 917 -5.12 41.11 -2.63
C LYS A 917 -3.84 41.52 -1.90
N THR A 918 -2.84 40.65 -1.88
CA THR A 918 -1.53 40.87 -1.26
C THR A 918 -0.43 41.16 -2.28
N ASP A 919 -0.60 40.76 -3.54
CA ASP A 919 0.38 41.05 -4.61
C ASP A 919 -0.27 40.97 -6.00
N ASN A 920 0.18 41.81 -6.94
CA ASN A 920 -0.37 41.96 -8.30
C ASN A 920 0.10 40.86 -9.26
N ALA A 921 -0.67 40.55 -10.31
CA ALA A 921 -0.21 39.55 -11.29
C ALA A 921 1.10 39.99 -11.95
N ARG A 922 1.94 39.03 -12.36
CA ARG A 922 3.20 39.30 -13.06
C ARG A 922 3.31 38.52 -14.35
N VAL A 923 3.85 39.15 -15.39
CA VAL A 923 3.99 38.54 -16.72
C VAL A 923 5.35 38.83 -17.36
N THR A 924 5.95 37.80 -17.93
CA THR A 924 7.05 37.91 -18.90
C THR A 924 6.55 37.43 -20.24
N VAL A 925 6.78 38.21 -21.30
CA VAL A 925 6.38 37.87 -22.69
C VAL A 925 7.60 37.91 -23.58
N VAL A 926 7.83 36.80 -24.29
CA VAL A 926 8.79 36.68 -25.39
C VAL A 926 7.99 36.61 -26.69
N TRP A 927 8.18 37.60 -27.56
CA TRP A 927 7.56 37.66 -28.88
C TRP A 927 8.61 37.37 -29.94
N ASN A 928 8.39 36.31 -30.72
CA ASN A 928 9.32 35.87 -31.79
C ASN A 928 10.76 35.70 -31.29
N GLY A 929 10.92 35.11 -30.10
CA GLY A 929 12.21 34.84 -29.47
C GLY A 929 12.85 36.04 -28.76
N VAL A 930 12.20 37.21 -28.72
CA VAL A 930 12.71 38.41 -28.04
C VAL A 930 11.82 38.80 -26.86
N VAL A 931 12.41 39.03 -25.69
CA VAL A 931 11.69 39.52 -24.50
C VAL A 931 11.16 40.93 -24.77
N VAL A 932 9.84 41.10 -24.74
CA VAL A 932 9.15 42.41 -24.91
C VAL A 932 8.48 42.88 -23.62
N HIS A 933 8.34 41.98 -22.65
CA HIS A 933 7.92 42.24 -21.27
C HIS A 933 8.73 41.33 -20.34
N ASN A 934 9.39 41.89 -19.32
CA ASN A 934 10.18 41.13 -18.36
C ASN A 934 9.66 41.35 -16.93
N ASP A 935 9.07 40.32 -16.34
CA ASP A 935 8.48 40.28 -14.98
C ASP A 935 7.61 41.51 -14.62
N VAL A 936 6.73 41.87 -15.55
CA VAL A 936 5.93 43.09 -15.51
C VAL A 936 4.74 42.90 -14.61
N GLU A 937 4.52 43.84 -13.70
CA GLU A 937 3.36 43.88 -12.83
C GLU A 937 2.10 44.34 -13.57
N ILE A 938 0.97 43.68 -13.29
CA ILE A 938 -0.36 44.03 -13.80
C ILE A 938 -1.26 44.30 -12.59
N ASP A 939 -1.63 45.57 -12.42
CA ASP A 939 -2.29 46.10 -11.22
C ASP A 939 -3.81 45.83 -11.13
N GLY A 940 -4.39 45.30 -12.21
CA GLY A 940 -5.81 44.97 -12.34
C GLY A 940 -6.13 44.32 -13.69
N GLY A 941 -7.38 43.89 -13.86
CA GLY A 941 -7.88 43.34 -15.13
C GLY A 941 -7.78 44.32 -16.31
N THR A 942 -7.82 43.76 -17.52
CA THR A 942 -7.72 44.49 -18.81
C THR A 942 -8.95 44.22 -19.68
N GLY A 943 -9.37 45.20 -20.48
CA GLY A 943 -10.44 44.99 -21.47
C GLY A 943 -11.71 44.40 -20.84
N ASP A 944 -12.27 43.36 -21.46
CA ASP A 944 -13.46 42.62 -20.99
C ASP A 944 -13.09 41.55 -19.94
N SER A 945 -12.34 41.92 -18.90
CA SER A 945 -11.83 40.99 -17.88
C SER A 945 -12.88 40.54 -16.87
N ASN A 946 -12.76 39.31 -16.38
CA ASN A 946 -13.40 38.87 -15.13
C ASN A 946 -12.72 39.52 -13.90
N PRO A 947 -13.43 39.64 -12.76
CA PRO A 947 -12.82 40.10 -11.50
C PRO A 947 -11.66 39.21 -11.03
N GLU A 948 -10.62 39.84 -10.48
CA GLU A 948 -9.51 39.12 -9.84
C GLU A 948 -9.99 38.38 -8.59
N ASN A 949 -9.47 37.16 -8.37
CA ASN A 949 -9.68 36.40 -7.14
C ASN A 949 -8.56 35.38 -6.94
N SER A 950 -8.55 34.73 -5.77
CA SER A 950 -7.54 33.76 -5.36
C SER A 950 -7.56 32.44 -6.15
N GLY A 951 -8.64 32.18 -6.90
CA GLY A 951 -8.79 30.97 -7.70
C GLY A 951 -8.13 31.04 -9.08
N PRO A 952 -7.85 29.88 -9.69
CA PRO A 952 -7.37 29.78 -11.07
C PRO A 952 -8.42 30.29 -12.08
N GLY A 953 -8.01 30.53 -13.32
CA GLY A 953 -8.90 30.98 -14.40
C GLY A 953 -8.59 30.33 -15.74
N ALA A 954 -9.52 30.40 -16.70
CA ALA A 954 -9.33 29.83 -18.03
C ALA A 954 -8.41 30.69 -18.92
N ILE A 955 -7.82 30.10 -19.95
CA ILE A 955 -7.24 30.86 -21.05
C ILE A 955 -8.35 31.15 -22.04
N ARG A 956 -8.55 32.42 -22.41
CA ARG A 956 -9.54 32.82 -23.42
C ARG A 956 -8.83 33.33 -24.66
N LEU A 957 -9.31 32.89 -25.82
CA LEU A 957 -8.98 33.47 -27.12
C LEU A 957 -10.20 34.26 -27.59
N GLN A 958 -9.96 35.53 -27.91
CA GLN A 958 -11.01 36.46 -28.26
C GLN A 958 -11.36 36.36 -29.75
N ASP A 959 -12.65 36.37 -30.06
CA ASP A 959 -13.15 36.69 -31.39
C ASP A 959 -13.77 38.08 -31.36
N HIS A 960 -13.11 39.05 -32.01
CA HIS A 960 -13.55 40.43 -32.06
C HIS A 960 -14.71 40.63 -33.06
N GLY A 961 -14.98 39.64 -33.94
CA GLY A 961 -16.09 39.68 -34.90
C GLY A 961 -15.87 40.62 -36.08
N ASP A 962 -14.61 40.91 -36.43
CA ASP A 962 -14.28 41.76 -37.57
C ASP A 962 -14.69 41.09 -38.90
N PRO A 963 -15.17 41.86 -39.90
CA PRO A 963 -15.55 41.29 -41.19
C PRO A 963 -14.31 40.94 -42.04
N GLY A 964 -14.16 39.68 -42.44
CA GLY A 964 -13.10 39.24 -43.37
C GLY A 964 -12.43 37.93 -42.95
N GLU A 965 -11.19 37.72 -43.43
CA GLU A 965 -10.32 36.70 -42.85
C GLU A 965 -9.97 37.09 -41.41
N ASN A 966 -9.95 36.12 -40.49
CA ASN A 966 -9.72 36.35 -39.07
C ASN A 966 -8.34 35.84 -38.61
N PRO A 967 -7.84 36.32 -37.45
CA PRO A 967 -6.65 35.77 -36.81
C PRO A 967 -6.76 34.25 -36.62
N ARG A 968 -5.64 33.57 -36.84
CA ARG A 968 -5.54 32.11 -36.70
C ARG A 968 -4.55 31.74 -35.62
N PHE A 969 -4.84 30.65 -34.93
CA PHE A 969 -3.98 30.10 -33.88
C PHE A 969 -3.61 28.66 -34.17
N ARG A 970 -2.40 28.27 -33.78
CA ARG A 970 -1.96 26.87 -33.79
C ARG A 970 -1.00 26.58 -32.65
N ASN A 971 -0.72 25.29 -32.44
CA ASN A 971 0.27 24.80 -31.48
C ASN A 971 0.21 25.53 -30.12
N ILE A 972 -0.94 25.48 -29.46
CA ILE A 972 -1.09 26.11 -28.15
C ILE A 972 -0.85 25.05 -27.07
N TRP A 973 0.04 25.34 -26.15
CA TRP A 973 0.26 24.51 -24.97
C TRP A 973 0.53 25.35 -23.73
N ILE A 974 0.12 24.82 -22.58
CA ILE A 974 0.31 25.44 -21.27
C ILE A 974 1.02 24.46 -20.33
N GLU A 975 1.99 24.94 -19.59
CA GLU A 975 2.73 24.19 -18.57
C GLU A 975 2.42 24.84 -17.21
N PRO A 976 1.61 24.21 -16.35
CA PRO A 976 1.39 24.69 -14.99
C PRO A 976 2.72 24.72 -14.21
N ILE A 977 3.02 25.82 -13.54
CA ILE A 977 4.27 26.01 -12.76
C ILE A 977 4.02 26.37 -11.29
N GLY A 978 2.75 26.28 -10.85
CA GLY A 978 2.31 26.52 -9.47
C GLY A 978 1.97 25.23 -8.75
#